data_AF-A0A925KUP1-F1
#
_entry.id   AF-A0A925KUP1-F1
#
_cell.length_a   1.000
_cell.length_b   1.000
_cell.length_c   1.000
_cell.angle_alpha   90.00
_cell.angle_beta   90.00
_cell.angle_gamma   90.00
#
_symmetry.space_group_name_H-M   'P 1'
#
loop_
_entity.id
_entity.type
_entity.pdbx_description
1 polymer ?
#
loop_
_entity_poly.entity_id
_entity_poly.type
_entity_poly.pdbx_seq_one_letter_code
_entity_poly.pdbx_strand_id
1 'polypeptide(L)'
;MKRILLSTLFLALSGFIFGQTTYYWVGGTTPTTSISTGANWNTVLNGSGAARGSSTGATDILVFDGSNVGGATPATGPVTVLANNSITAGQMRFINNANIVFIRASASGTSTITISGGAGDDFVVEAGSSLGFPPSAGSIRMALGATTTGRVSGSISMTNTMQARFDNTSAGTPGSFVFTNGSSFTTNLVSSLVPPSSSYAFGGNTQSSEKWVVFEAGAHLYYDGGYSPMGNNSAFSPIDFKPGSVWHHRASNPTSGFGSFFNRKSFGDIIVENNATLFSDGPIYRIGDLTINAGSTFTTHVSGQTAILGNLTVNGSLTSDVASTNEVVMAGSTPKTISGSGTINIASLIVAANADVTLNKDIMVDKTVAVYGKLNFATRKIQGNASFLATGPASAITGTGNLTAGSFLLTGNSGIANTNRGMNISGAGIPANTSIVSFSGTNDTIFLSNPITSGGAGVALSVSSNGATLQTASTDGFNPASGSVSTTGNHVYQDRINYIINAATTWPFGVSTAVTATPILAEFIEIYAPVTVNRAFSVSNHLTVNGKIILRATDTVRILTGATVNGPFNSSNYIAAASNTTTGEVSVVRYDAVSGALSIPIGTASYYLPVTITPTSTSSFAVSVFEGITANGMVNGTPLLPSEKQTVVNVVWNINRLTGSGNTDLQLGWNAALEGSTFATLPNTDIGMIANGGSSWSLPIGVGDNTANTVTANVSSFGAFGAGAVPQVQPFVFNTLPPKIYGDADFNGGATSLNSTVPIVYSSSNLAVATIVNGNIHITGAGISTITATQASDGFYPAASVTQLLTVSKATLTITADNKTKFQGQVNPPLTATYTGFVAGETVAALLTPPVLSTTAVTASPAGTYPITVTGATSSNYTITFVNGTMTVQPQQSQTITFNALPAKTYGNADFAAGATSTNATIPISYSSSNTSVATIIGNNIHIVGAGTSTITASQPGNAGYFPAPDVARTLTVSKAALTVRVRDTTRVQGEANPPFTLVYTGFVLSETAANLTTPPTVSTIATTASPAGYYTLTPEGATSNNYNITYVNGRLTIFPPGGTNQPHIHAFMSNPSTLTVRLYATFPALADVMLFDMSGKPLLRKNVFLPQGFINTDLNVSMVPAGIYTVTVRGSGFDMKKTILIIK
;
A
#
# COMPACT_ATOMS: atom_id res chain seq x y z
N MET A 1 -24.91 -11.94 88.50
CA MET A 1 -26.13 -12.70 88.13
C MET A 1 -26.17 -12.98 86.62
N LYS A 2 -25.19 -13.72 86.09
CA LYS A 2 -24.97 -13.94 84.63
C LYS A 2 -25.01 -15.43 84.24
N ARG A 3 -25.66 -16.31 85.02
CA ARG A 3 -25.64 -17.77 84.76
C ARG A 3 -27.00 -18.49 84.83
N ILE A 4 -28.13 -17.79 85.03
CA ILE A 4 -29.45 -18.43 85.13
C ILE A 4 -30.41 -18.01 84.01
N LEU A 5 -30.16 -16.87 83.33
CA LEU A 5 -31.00 -16.44 82.19
C LEU A 5 -30.61 -17.06 80.83
N LEU A 6 -29.45 -17.75 80.76
CA LEU A 6 -28.99 -18.42 79.54
C LEU A 6 -29.44 -19.89 79.48
N SER A 7 -29.87 -20.46 80.62
CA SER A 7 -30.30 -21.85 80.75
C SER A 7 -31.80 -22.07 80.49
N THR A 8 -32.63 -21.02 80.54
CA THR A 8 -34.09 -21.13 80.31
C THR A 8 -34.55 -20.69 78.92
N LEU A 9 -33.69 -20.05 78.11
CA LEU A 9 -34.00 -19.77 76.69
C LEU A 9 -33.62 -20.93 75.75
N PHE A 10 -32.85 -21.91 76.23
CA PHE A 10 -32.49 -23.12 75.48
C PHE A 10 -33.49 -24.29 75.62
N LEU A 11 -34.51 -24.17 76.48
CA LEU A 11 -35.43 -25.28 76.80
C LEU A 11 -36.86 -25.14 76.25
N ALA A 12 -37.18 -24.11 75.46
CA ALA A 12 -38.54 -23.90 74.93
C ALA A 12 -38.64 -23.94 73.39
N LEU A 13 -37.72 -24.65 72.72
CA LEU A 13 -37.79 -24.97 71.29
C LEU A 13 -37.16 -26.34 71.00
N SER A 14 -37.39 -27.31 71.88
CA SER A 14 -37.23 -28.73 71.53
C SER A 14 -38.45 -29.19 70.72
N GLY A 15 -38.61 -28.62 69.54
CA GLY A 15 -39.36 -29.24 68.45
C GLY A 15 -38.44 -30.24 67.78
N PHE A 16 -38.66 -31.54 68.03
CA PHE A 16 -38.10 -32.71 67.35
C PHE A 16 -36.96 -32.42 66.34
N ILE A 17 -35.70 -32.50 66.78
CA ILE A 17 -34.57 -32.67 65.85
C ILE A 17 -34.66 -34.11 65.33
N PHE A 18 -35.12 -34.26 64.09
CA PHE A 18 -35.07 -35.54 63.37
C PHE A 18 -33.61 -35.80 62.97
N GLY A 19 -32.88 -36.47 63.87
CA GLY A 19 -31.45 -36.74 63.74
C GLY A 19 -31.13 -37.44 62.43
N GLN A 20 -30.31 -36.79 61.60
CA GLN A 20 -29.86 -37.36 60.33
C GLN A 20 -29.15 -38.70 60.60
N THR A 21 -29.68 -39.77 60.02
CA THR A 21 -29.07 -41.10 60.10
C THR A 21 -28.43 -41.42 58.77
N THR A 22 -27.19 -41.90 58.80
CA THR A 22 -26.46 -42.33 57.58
C THR A 22 -26.76 -43.79 57.30
N TYR A 23 -27.15 -44.10 56.06
CA TYR A 23 -27.38 -45.45 55.59
C TYR A 23 -26.53 -45.73 54.36
N TYR A 24 -25.77 -46.82 54.42
CA TYR A 24 -24.97 -47.35 53.33
C TYR A 24 -25.79 -48.35 52.53
N TRP A 25 -25.71 -48.25 51.21
CA TRP A 25 -26.32 -49.23 50.32
C TRP A 25 -25.58 -50.57 50.44
N VAL A 26 -26.30 -51.60 50.86
CA VAL A 26 -25.83 -52.99 50.98
C VAL A 26 -26.58 -53.94 50.05
N GLY A 27 -27.51 -53.41 49.23
CA GLY A 27 -28.27 -54.18 48.25
C GLY A 27 -27.35 -54.85 47.21
N GLY A 28 -27.55 -56.15 47.02
CA GLY A 28 -26.74 -56.98 46.13
C GLY A 28 -26.84 -56.64 44.65
N THR A 29 -25.91 -57.19 43.86
CA THR A 29 -25.78 -56.92 42.41
C THR A 29 -26.97 -57.34 41.56
N THR A 30 -27.72 -58.37 41.98
CA THR A 30 -28.91 -58.86 41.27
C THR A 30 -30.15 -58.04 41.67
N PRO A 31 -30.77 -57.27 40.76
CA PRO A 31 -31.84 -56.33 41.11
C PRO A 31 -33.17 -57.05 41.35
N THR A 32 -33.46 -57.45 42.59
CA THR A 32 -34.76 -58.04 42.96
C THR A 32 -35.69 -57.06 43.69
N THR A 33 -35.17 -55.96 44.24
CA THR A 33 -35.93 -55.00 45.05
C THR A 33 -35.55 -53.56 44.74
N SER A 34 -36.49 -52.61 44.93
CA SER A 34 -36.29 -51.20 44.58
C SER A 34 -35.48 -50.43 45.63
N ILE A 35 -34.89 -49.29 45.25
CA ILE A 35 -34.20 -48.33 46.13
C ILE A 35 -35.05 -47.89 47.34
N SER A 36 -36.39 -47.95 47.23
CA SER A 36 -37.31 -47.68 48.34
C SER A 36 -37.34 -48.77 49.42
N THR A 37 -36.70 -49.92 49.20
CA THR A 37 -36.73 -51.06 50.12
C THR A 37 -35.73 -50.86 51.25
N GLY A 38 -36.23 -50.72 52.48
CA GLY A 38 -35.41 -50.44 53.65
C GLY A 38 -34.32 -51.48 53.97
N ALA A 39 -34.54 -52.75 53.58
CA ALA A 39 -33.59 -53.84 53.77
C ALA A 39 -32.28 -53.68 52.96
N ASN A 40 -32.28 -52.86 51.90
CA ASN A 40 -31.09 -52.61 51.08
C ASN A 40 -30.16 -51.53 51.66
N TRP A 41 -30.54 -50.94 52.78
CA TRP A 41 -29.87 -49.80 53.41
C TRP A 41 -29.50 -50.17 54.84
N ASN A 42 -28.26 -49.94 55.24
CA ASN A 42 -27.77 -50.29 56.56
C ASN A 42 -26.97 -49.15 57.22
N THR A 43 -27.13 -48.93 58.52
CA THR A 43 -26.41 -47.88 59.27
C THR A 43 -24.90 -48.10 59.40
N VAL A 44 -24.40 -49.32 59.16
CA VAL A 44 -22.96 -49.63 59.17
C VAL A 44 -22.54 -50.14 57.80
N LEU A 45 -21.34 -49.74 57.35
CA LEU A 45 -20.78 -50.07 56.05
C LEU A 45 -20.88 -51.59 55.79
N ASN A 46 -20.29 -52.44 56.63
CA ASN A 46 -20.27 -53.90 56.46
C ASN A 46 -21.65 -54.64 56.50
N GLY A 47 -22.77 -53.92 56.57
CA GLY A 47 -24.11 -54.50 56.59
C GLY A 47 -24.54 -55.11 57.93
N SER A 48 -23.78 -54.89 59.01
CA SER A 48 -24.09 -55.42 60.35
C SER A 48 -24.97 -54.51 61.22
N GLY A 49 -25.25 -53.29 60.78
CA GLY A 49 -26.09 -52.33 61.51
C GLY A 49 -27.59 -52.51 61.28
N ALA A 50 -28.36 -51.54 61.73
CA ALA A 50 -29.81 -51.50 61.55
C ALA A 50 -30.19 -51.20 60.08
N ALA A 51 -31.17 -51.96 59.56
CA ALA A 51 -31.79 -51.69 58.27
C ALA A 51 -32.61 -50.38 58.31
N ARG A 52 -32.76 -49.70 57.17
CA ARG A 52 -33.58 -48.50 57.08
C ARG A 52 -35.06 -48.83 57.25
N GLY A 53 -35.80 -48.01 58.01
CA GLY A 53 -37.25 -48.15 58.17
C GLY A 53 -38.01 -47.99 56.84
N SER A 54 -39.23 -48.53 56.77
CA SER A 54 -40.11 -48.43 55.59
C SER A 54 -40.63 -47.00 55.34
N SER A 55 -40.61 -46.15 56.37
CA SER A 55 -40.83 -44.71 56.27
C SER A 55 -39.66 -44.02 55.58
N THR A 56 -39.93 -43.33 54.46
CA THR A 56 -38.94 -42.49 53.77
C THR A 56 -38.56 -41.27 54.62
N GLY A 57 -37.47 -41.35 55.38
CA GLY A 57 -36.94 -40.22 56.14
C GLY A 57 -36.40 -39.14 55.22
N ALA A 58 -37.08 -37.99 55.13
CA ALA A 58 -36.65 -36.83 54.34
C ALA A 58 -35.35 -36.17 54.85
N THR A 59 -34.82 -36.64 55.99
CA THR A 59 -33.60 -36.16 56.64
C THR A 59 -32.42 -37.14 56.55
N ASP A 60 -32.60 -38.33 55.97
CA ASP A 60 -31.56 -39.36 55.95
C ASP A 60 -30.41 -39.02 54.99
N ILE A 61 -29.20 -39.50 55.31
CA ILE A 61 -28.03 -39.46 54.41
C ILE A 61 -27.89 -40.85 53.77
N LEU A 62 -28.08 -40.93 52.46
CA LEU A 62 -27.96 -42.18 51.70
C LEU A 62 -26.59 -42.25 51.01
N VAL A 63 -25.81 -43.28 51.30
CA VAL A 63 -24.43 -43.41 50.81
C VAL A 63 -24.25 -44.67 49.98
N PHE A 64 -23.79 -44.51 48.75
CA PHE A 64 -23.21 -45.57 47.93
C PHE A 64 -21.69 -45.48 48.07
N ASP A 65 -21.11 -46.45 48.76
CA ASP A 65 -19.66 -46.54 48.98
C ASP A 65 -19.08 -47.69 48.15
N GLY A 66 -18.13 -47.39 47.25
CA GLY A 66 -17.53 -48.41 46.37
C GLY A 66 -16.79 -49.52 47.10
N SER A 67 -16.39 -49.31 48.36
CA SER A 67 -15.83 -50.36 49.23
C SER A 67 -16.89 -51.29 49.83
N ASN A 68 -18.17 -51.15 49.47
CA ASN A 68 -19.28 -51.86 50.12
C ASN A 68 -20.53 -52.14 49.26
N VAL A 69 -20.72 -51.41 48.16
CA VAL A 69 -21.90 -51.60 47.30
C VAL A 69 -21.81 -52.98 46.62
N GLY A 70 -22.87 -53.78 46.81
CA GLY A 70 -22.95 -55.19 46.41
C GLY A 70 -23.07 -56.16 47.60
N GLY A 71 -22.80 -55.70 48.83
CA GLY A 71 -22.84 -56.51 50.05
C GLY A 71 -21.45 -56.78 50.62
N ALA A 72 -21.31 -57.85 51.42
CA ALA A 72 -20.07 -58.16 52.18
C ALA A 72 -18.80 -58.35 51.31
N THR A 73 -18.98 -58.66 50.02
CA THR A 73 -17.92 -58.61 49.00
C THR A 73 -18.28 -57.53 47.99
N PRO A 74 -17.56 -56.40 47.96
CA PRO A 74 -17.85 -55.28 47.07
C PRO A 74 -17.78 -55.71 45.60
N ALA A 75 -18.74 -55.26 44.80
CA ALA A 75 -18.78 -55.61 43.38
C ALA A 75 -17.72 -54.83 42.59
N THR A 76 -16.97 -55.52 41.71
CA THR A 76 -16.10 -54.85 40.73
C THR A 76 -16.90 -54.52 39.47
N GLY A 77 -17.25 -53.25 39.26
CA GLY A 77 -17.98 -52.78 38.09
C GLY A 77 -19.31 -52.09 38.41
N PRO A 78 -20.14 -51.77 37.39
CA PRO A 78 -21.39 -51.06 37.61
C PRO A 78 -22.40 -51.88 38.41
N VAL A 79 -22.90 -51.33 39.51
CA VAL A 79 -23.98 -51.90 40.31
C VAL A 79 -25.32 -51.29 39.89
N THR A 80 -26.25 -52.14 39.51
CA THR A 80 -27.58 -51.74 39.06
C THR A 80 -28.52 -51.59 40.25
N VAL A 81 -29.18 -50.43 40.35
CA VAL A 81 -30.17 -50.12 41.39
C VAL A 81 -31.53 -49.89 40.74
N LEU A 82 -32.55 -50.66 41.17
CA LEU A 82 -33.92 -50.50 40.69
C LEU A 82 -34.59 -49.27 41.31
N ALA A 83 -34.88 -48.26 40.51
CA ALA A 83 -35.73 -47.14 40.90
C ALA A 83 -37.15 -47.36 40.32
N ASN A 84 -37.95 -48.26 40.91
CA ASN A 84 -39.35 -48.48 40.48
C ASN A 84 -40.33 -47.54 41.20
N ASN A 85 -39.98 -47.09 42.41
CA ASN A 85 -40.76 -46.15 43.22
C ASN A 85 -39.96 -44.87 43.50
N SER A 86 -40.68 -43.78 43.81
CA SER A 86 -40.09 -42.52 44.26
C SER A 86 -39.57 -42.62 45.69
N ILE A 87 -38.49 -41.90 45.99
CA ILE A 87 -37.93 -41.78 47.35
C ILE A 87 -37.59 -40.33 47.66
N THR A 88 -37.49 -40.01 48.96
CA THR A 88 -36.97 -38.74 49.45
C THR A 88 -35.84 -39.01 50.45
N ALA A 89 -34.78 -38.21 50.38
CA ALA A 89 -33.65 -38.23 51.28
C ALA A 89 -33.16 -36.80 51.58
N GLY A 90 -32.48 -36.63 52.72
CA GLY A 90 -31.82 -35.37 53.05
C GLY A 90 -30.58 -35.17 52.20
N GLN A 91 -29.73 -36.20 52.11
CA GLN A 91 -28.53 -36.21 51.28
C GLN A 91 -28.36 -37.54 50.54
N MET A 92 -27.67 -37.51 49.41
CA MET A 92 -27.27 -38.70 48.64
C MET A 92 -25.81 -38.57 48.18
N ARG A 93 -24.99 -39.55 48.50
CA ARG A 93 -23.53 -39.50 48.28
C ARG A 93 -23.03 -40.77 47.58
N PHE A 94 -22.18 -40.59 46.58
CA PHE A 94 -21.47 -41.64 45.84
C PHE A 94 -19.98 -41.44 46.09
N ILE A 95 -19.36 -42.33 46.86
CA ILE A 95 -18.02 -42.14 47.44
C ILE A 95 -17.14 -43.37 47.23
N ASN A 96 -15.83 -43.21 47.42
CA ASN A 96 -14.85 -44.33 47.41
C ASN A 96 -14.91 -45.22 46.15
N ASN A 97 -14.97 -44.61 44.96
CA ASN A 97 -15.07 -45.30 43.66
C ASN A 97 -16.37 -46.09 43.44
N ALA A 98 -17.49 -45.64 44.03
CA ALA A 98 -18.79 -46.25 43.78
C ALA A 98 -19.17 -46.13 42.30
N ASN A 99 -19.54 -47.24 41.65
CA ASN A 99 -20.01 -47.27 40.27
C ASN A 99 -21.47 -47.72 40.23
N ILE A 100 -22.39 -46.76 40.16
CA ILE A 100 -23.83 -47.01 40.32
C ILE A 100 -24.58 -46.69 39.03
N VAL A 101 -25.59 -47.50 38.73
CA VAL A 101 -26.48 -47.34 37.58
C VAL A 101 -27.93 -47.44 38.03
N PHE A 102 -28.74 -46.42 37.76
CA PHE A 102 -30.18 -46.47 38.01
C PHE A 102 -30.95 -46.94 36.78
N ILE A 103 -31.82 -47.93 36.98
CA ILE A 103 -32.80 -48.36 35.97
C ILE A 103 -34.20 -48.42 36.57
N ARG A 104 -35.20 -48.19 35.72
CA ARG A 104 -36.61 -48.48 36.00
C ARG A 104 -37.03 -49.65 35.13
N ALA A 105 -37.54 -50.71 35.76
CA ALA A 105 -37.94 -51.93 35.07
C ALA A 105 -39.36 -51.83 34.45
N SER A 106 -40.21 -50.94 34.97
CA SER A 106 -41.57 -50.73 34.45
C SER A 106 -41.61 -49.78 33.25
N ALA A 107 -42.36 -50.15 32.22
CA ALA A 107 -42.54 -49.37 30.99
C ALA A 107 -43.37 -48.08 31.16
N SER A 108 -44.14 -47.96 32.24
CA SER A 108 -45.03 -46.83 32.51
C SER A 108 -44.65 -46.11 33.81
N GLY A 109 -44.81 -44.79 33.83
CA GLY A 109 -44.60 -43.93 35.01
C GLY A 109 -43.17 -43.36 35.16
N THR A 110 -42.99 -42.49 36.14
CA THR A 110 -41.73 -41.81 36.46
C THR A 110 -41.34 -42.07 37.92
N SER A 111 -40.10 -42.49 38.16
CA SER A 111 -39.54 -42.55 39.51
C SER A 111 -38.85 -41.23 39.84
N THR A 112 -39.26 -40.58 40.93
CA THR A 112 -38.60 -39.34 41.39
C THR A 112 -37.77 -39.62 42.63
N ILE A 113 -36.47 -39.39 42.54
CA ILE A 113 -35.54 -39.41 43.68
C ILE A 113 -35.37 -37.96 44.12
N THR A 114 -35.93 -37.59 45.26
CA THR A 114 -35.94 -36.22 45.78
C THR A 114 -34.87 -36.02 46.85
N ILE A 115 -34.03 -35.01 46.69
CA ILE A 115 -33.01 -34.59 47.67
C ILE A 115 -33.42 -33.26 48.28
N SER A 116 -33.67 -33.21 49.58
CA SER A 116 -34.35 -32.08 50.25
C SER A 116 -33.54 -31.42 51.37
N GLY A 117 -32.21 -31.41 51.24
CA GLY A 117 -31.30 -30.73 52.16
C GLY A 117 -31.08 -29.22 51.91
N GLY A 118 -29.87 -28.77 52.20
CA GLY A 118 -29.39 -27.39 52.06
C GLY A 118 -28.31 -27.03 53.09
N ALA A 119 -27.46 -27.99 53.47
CA ALA A 119 -26.57 -27.87 54.64
C ALA A 119 -25.20 -28.51 54.39
N GLY A 120 -24.42 -27.89 53.51
CA GLY A 120 -23.30 -28.55 52.82
C GLY A 120 -23.79 -29.28 51.57
N ASP A 121 -22.90 -29.95 50.87
CA ASP A 121 -23.21 -30.62 49.61
C ASP A 121 -24.22 -31.77 49.83
N ASP A 122 -25.46 -31.61 49.35
CA ASP A 122 -26.54 -32.58 49.62
C ASP A 122 -26.59 -33.72 48.60
N PHE A 123 -26.20 -33.46 47.36
CA PHE A 123 -25.98 -34.49 46.34
C PHE A 123 -24.50 -34.52 45.97
N VAL A 124 -23.81 -35.61 46.25
CA VAL A 124 -22.35 -35.71 46.06
C VAL A 124 -21.99 -36.89 45.18
N VAL A 125 -21.20 -36.66 44.14
CA VAL A 125 -20.49 -37.73 43.41
C VAL A 125 -19.00 -37.42 43.50
N GLU A 126 -18.25 -38.17 44.31
CA GLU A 126 -16.82 -37.93 44.52
C GLU A 126 -15.97 -38.36 43.33
N ALA A 127 -14.74 -37.84 43.27
CA ALA A 127 -13.77 -38.26 42.27
C ALA A 127 -13.58 -39.79 42.29
N GLY A 128 -13.47 -40.41 41.11
CA GLY A 128 -13.40 -41.86 40.94
C GLY A 128 -14.75 -42.60 41.01
N SER A 129 -15.81 -41.96 41.52
CA SER A 129 -17.17 -42.54 41.53
C SER A 129 -17.95 -42.17 40.27
N SER A 130 -18.94 -42.99 39.91
CA SER A 130 -19.79 -42.80 38.73
C SER A 130 -21.27 -43.08 38.99
N LEU A 131 -22.13 -42.31 38.32
CA LEU A 131 -23.58 -42.46 38.33
C LEU A 131 -24.14 -42.53 36.91
N GLY A 132 -24.77 -43.64 36.55
CA GLY A 132 -25.33 -43.88 35.22
C GLY A 132 -26.86 -43.96 35.18
N PHE A 133 -27.43 -43.48 34.08
CA PHE A 133 -28.83 -43.65 33.66
C PHE A 133 -28.84 -44.21 32.23
N PRO A 134 -28.55 -45.51 32.04
CA PRO A 134 -28.58 -46.15 30.73
C PRO A 134 -30.02 -46.27 30.22
N PRO A 135 -30.23 -46.77 28.98
CA PRO A 135 -31.56 -47.11 28.49
C PRO A 135 -32.35 -47.94 29.50
N SER A 136 -33.52 -47.46 29.91
CA SER A 136 -34.42 -48.14 30.83
C SER A 136 -35.84 -48.19 30.28
N ALA A 137 -36.64 -49.13 30.79
CA ALA A 137 -38.02 -49.30 30.33
C ALA A 137 -38.93 -48.12 30.69
N GLY A 138 -38.64 -47.41 31.78
CA GLY A 138 -39.42 -46.24 32.23
C GLY A 138 -38.56 -45.06 32.65
N SER A 139 -39.20 -43.92 32.92
CA SER A 139 -38.56 -42.64 33.24
C SER A 139 -37.96 -42.56 34.66
N ILE A 140 -36.83 -41.85 34.80
CA ILE A 140 -36.14 -41.59 36.07
C ILE A 140 -35.83 -40.10 36.20
N ARG A 141 -36.26 -39.51 37.33
CA ARG A 141 -36.09 -38.08 37.63
C ARG A 141 -35.29 -37.92 38.91
N MET A 142 -34.20 -37.17 38.84
CA MET A 142 -33.47 -36.67 40.01
C MET A 142 -33.97 -35.25 40.32
N ALA A 143 -34.59 -35.08 41.48
CA ALA A 143 -35.23 -33.83 41.88
C ALA A 143 -34.49 -33.20 43.07
N LEU A 144 -33.89 -32.03 42.86
CA LEU A 144 -33.25 -31.24 43.91
C LEU A 144 -34.24 -30.22 44.48
N GLY A 145 -34.39 -30.18 45.80
CA GLY A 145 -35.16 -29.18 46.54
C GLY A 145 -34.69 -27.74 46.30
N ALA A 146 -35.50 -26.75 46.71
CA ALA A 146 -35.22 -25.33 46.45
C ALA A 146 -33.92 -24.82 47.11
N THR A 147 -33.57 -25.37 48.28
CA THR A 147 -32.36 -25.04 49.04
C THR A 147 -31.23 -26.04 48.83
N THR A 148 -31.48 -27.11 48.10
CA THR A 148 -30.55 -28.23 47.95
C THR A 148 -29.36 -27.84 47.07
N THR A 149 -28.17 -28.20 47.51
CA THR A 149 -26.94 -28.05 46.71
C THR A 149 -26.41 -29.41 46.26
N GLY A 150 -25.71 -29.46 45.14
CA GLY A 150 -25.02 -30.67 44.69
C GLY A 150 -23.66 -30.38 44.09
N ARG A 151 -22.75 -31.33 44.29
CA ARG A 151 -21.35 -31.26 43.89
C ARG A 151 -20.91 -32.57 43.25
N VAL A 152 -20.40 -32.46 42.03
CA VAL A 152 -19.92 -33.59 41.23
C VAL A 152 -18.44 -33.39 40.94
N SER A 153 -17.62 -34.27 41.49
CA SER A 153 -16.19 -34.40 41.20
C SER A 153 -15.87 -35.70 40.44
N GLY A 154 -16.81 -36.65 40.36
CA GLY A 154 -16.74 -37.86 39.56
C GLY A 154 -17.45 -37.75 38.20
N SER A 155 -18.03 -38.84 37.73
CA SER A 155 -18.70 -38.90 36.41
C SER A 155 -20.19 -39.20 36.51
N ILE A 156 -20.98 -38.57 35.65
CA ILE A 156 -22.41 -38.86 35.49
C ILE A 156 -22.67 -39.15 34.00
N SER A 157 -23.41 -40.21 33.70
CA SER A 157 -23.79 -40.55 32.33
C SER A 157 -25.31 -40.71 32.20
N MET A 158 -25.92 -39.99 31.26
CA MET A 158 -27.34 -40.01 30.95
C MET A 158 -27.56 -40.39 29.48
N THR A 159 -27.74 -41.67 29.21
CA THR A 159 -27.87 -42.23 27.84
C THR A 159 -29.22 -42.93 27.64
N ASN A 160 -30.22 -42.52 28.41
CA ASN A 160 -31.54 -43.15 28.42
C ASN A 160 -32.37 -42.79 27.17
N THR A 161 -33.16 -43.75 26.69
CA THR A 161 -34.12 -43.59 25.58
C THR A 161 -35.50 -43.08 26.05
N MET A 162 -35.69 -42.94 27.36
CA MET A 162 -36.88 -42.35 28.00
C MET A 162 -36.52 -41.06 28.75
N GLN A 163 -37.43 -40.53 29.58
CA GLN A 163 -37.14 -39.32 30.35
C GLN A 163 -36.16 -39.61 31.49
N ALA A 164 -34.87 -39.30 31.28
CA ALA A 164 -33.87 -39.19 32.33
C ALA A 164 -33.43 -37.73 32.45
N ARG A 165 -33.61 -37.14 33.65
CA ARG A 165 -33.28 -35.72 33.88
C ARG A 165 -32.98 -35.39 35.33
N PHE A 166 -32.18 -34.34 35.51
CA PHE A 166 -32.13 -33.58 36.74
C PHE A 166 -33.06 -32.36 36.65
N ASP A 167 -33.90 -32.15 37.67
CA ASP A 167 -34.65 -30.91 37.89
C ASP A 167 -34.20 -30.28 39.22
N ASN A 168 -33.99 -28.97 39.29
CA ASN A 168 -34.34 -28.26 40.53
C ASN A 168 -35.88 -28.08 40.56
N THR A 169 -36.48 -28.25 41.73
CA THR A 169 -37.93 -28.41 41.90
C THR A 169 -38.73 -27.11 41.93
N SER A 170 -38.14 -25.96 42.26
CA SER A 170 -38.87 -24.68 42.37
C SER A 170 -37.92 -23.48 42.27
N ALA A 171 -37.76 -22.96 41.04
CA ALA A 171 -36.90 -21.81 40.71
C ALA A 171 -35.56 -21.82 41.47
N GLY A 172 -34.77 -22.87 41.24
CA GLY A 172 -33.52 -23.11 41.95
C GLY A 172 -32.56 -21.93 41.91
N THR A 173 -31.84 -21.75 43.03
CA THR A 173 -30.77 -20.76 43.17
C THR A 173 -29.71 -21.00 42.08
N PRO A 174 -29.31 -19.99 41.28
CA PRO A 174 -28.20 -20.12 40.35
C PRO A 174 -26.95 -20.68 41.03
N GLY A 175 -26.27 -21.63 40.39
CA GLY A 175 -25.10 -22.31 40.96
C GLY A 175 -25.37 -23.32 42.08
N SER A 176 -26.60 -23.82 42.22
CA SER A 176 -26.93 -24.86 43.20
C SER A 176 -26.37 -26.25 42.83
N PHE A 177 -26.03 -26.51 41.57
CA PHE A 177 -25.49 -27.81 41.15
C PHE A 177 -24.17 -27.65 40.40
N VAL A 178 -23.06 -28.12 40.96
CA VAL A 178 -21.71 -27.78 40.49
C VAL A 178 -20.92 -29.01 40.07
N PHE A 179 -20.42 -29.00 38.84
CA PHE A 179 -19.41 -29.91 38.31
C PHE A 179 -18.04 -29.29 38.51
N THR A 180 -17.17 -29.92 39.30
CA THR A 180 -15.84 -29.42 39.65
C THR A 180 -14.77 -29.88 38.66
N ASN A 181 -13.54 -29.36 38.80
CA ASN A 181 -12.38 -29.80 38.01
C ASN A 181 -12.24 -31.34 37.99
N GLY A 182 -12.05 -31.91 36.80
CA GLY A 182 -11.90 -33.36 36.56
C GLY A 182 -13.21 -34.14 36.49
N SER A 183 -14.37 -33.51 36.78
CA SER A 183 -15.67 -34.17 36.65
C SER A 183 -16.15 -34.25 35.20
N SER A 184 -17.06 -35.19 34.94
CA SER A 184 -17.66 -35.33 33.62
C SER A 184 -19.16 -35.58 33.66
N PHE A 185 -19.85 -35.06 32.66
CA PHE A 185 -21.25 -35.38 32.38
C PHE A 185 -21.38 -35.83 30.93
N THR A 186 -21.89 -37.03 30.68
CA THR A 186 -22.13 -37.55 29.32
C THR A 186 -23.63 -37.62 29.06
N THR A 187 -24.09 -37.19 27.90
CA THR A 187 -25.51 -37.23 27.51
C THR A 187 -25.73 -37.77 26.10
N ASN A 188 -26.70 -38.67 25.99
CA ASN A 188 -27.28 -39.14 24.73
C ASN A 188 -28.78 -39.41 24.95
N LEU A 189 -29.57 -38.36 25.13
CA LEU A 189 -30.99 -38.48 25.45
C LEU A 189 -31.82 -38.42 24.19
N VAL A 190 -32.43 -39.54 23.84
CA VAL A 190 -33.39 -39.65 22.73
C VAL A 190 -34.76 -40.02 23.29
N SER A 191 -35.85 -39.58 22.65
CA SER A 191 -37.20 -39.98 23.06
C SER A 191 -37.72 -41.06 22.12
N SER A 192 -38.00 -42.25 22.64
CA SER A 192 -38.75 -43.30 21.93
C SER A 192 -40.28 -43.16 22.04
N LEU A 193 -40.78 -42.20 22.83
CA LEU A 193 -42.21 -41.93 22.99
C LEU A 193 -42.82 -41.27 21.74
N VAL A 194 -44.09 -41.55 21.46
CA VAL A 194 -44.88 -40.94 20.36
C VAL A 194 -46.13 -40.27 20.94
N PRO A 195 -46.29 -38.93 20.85
CA PRO A 195 -45.33 -37.97 20.30
C PRO A 195 -44.06 -37.87 21.17
N PRO A 196 -42.92 -37.47 20.59
CA PRO A 196 -41.66 -37.35 21.33
C PRO A 196 -41.83 -36.42 22.53
N SER A 197 -41.56 -36.93 23.74
CA SER A 197 -41.54 -36.07 24.92
C SER A 197 -40.16 -35.44 25.04
N SER A 198 -40.08 -34.12 25.14
CA SER A 198 -38.81 -33.39 25.15
C SER A 198 -38.02 -33.63 26.45
N SER A 199 -37.05 -34.54 26.42
CA SER A 199 -36.25 -34.96 27.58
C SER A 199 -34.90 -34.27 27.56
N TYR A 200 -34.71 -33.27 28.43
CA TYR A 200 -33.44 -32.55 28.57
C TYR A 200 -32.68 -33.08 29.79
N ALA A 201 -31.35 -33.18 29.68
CA ALA A 201 -30.50 -33.63 30.78
C ALA A 201 -30.70 -32.81 32.06
N PHE A 202 -30.83 -31.50 31.88
CA PHE A 202 -31.12 -30.54 32.93
C PHE A 202 -32.47 -29.89 32.62
N GLY A 203 -33.53 -30.57 33.06
CA GLY A 203 -34.88 -30.04 33.09
C GLY A 203 -35.91 -30.58 32.13
N GLY A 204 -37.04 -29.88 32.06
CA GLY A 204 -38.22 -30.27 31.27
C GLY A 204 -38.83 -29.12 30.47
N ASN A 205 -39.98 -29.38 29.86
CA ASN A 205 -40.71 -28.49 28.95
C ASN A 205 -40.93 -27.07 29.49
N THR A 206 -41.14 -26.95 30.81
CA THR A 206 -41.69 -25.78 31.52
C THR A 206 -40.70 -25.10 32.47
N GLN A 207 -39.42 -25.47 32.44
CA GLN A 207 -38.47 -24.90 33.40
C GLN A 207 -38.26 -23.39 33.22
N SER A 208 -38.05 -22.68 34.34
CA SER A 208 -37.76 -21.25 34.40
C SER A 208 -36.39 -20.92 35.03
N SER A 209 -35.62 -21.94 35.40
CA SER A 209 -34.34 -21.81 36.11
C SER A 209 -33.17 -21.58 35.15
N GLU A 210 -32.72 -20.34 35.04
CA GLU A 210 -31.48 -19.99 34.35
C GLU A 210 -30.26 -20.30 35.25
N LYS A 211 -29.23 -20.95 34.69
CA LYS A 211 -27.87 -21.08 35.26
C LYS A 211 -27.79 -21.75 36.65
N TRP A 212 -28.65 -22.73 36.93
CA TRP A 212 -28.60 -23.48 38.19
C TRP A 212 -27.54 -24.59 38.18
N VAL A 213 -27.14 -25.09 37.00
CA VAL A 213 -26.02 -26.01 36.81
C VAL A 213 -24.77 -25.24 36.44
N VAL A 214 -23.65 -25.48 37.10
CA VAL A 214 -22.37 -24.82 36.84
C VAL A 214 -21.33 -25.87 36.47
N PHE A 215 -20.65 -25.65 35.34
CA PHE A 215 -19.41 -26.37 35.03
C PHE A 215 -18.24 -25.44 35.33
N GLU A 216 -17.44 -25.81 36.33
CA GLU A 216 -16.23 -25.08 36.71
C GLU A 216 -15.08 -25.36 35.74
N ALA A 217 -13.98 -24.61 35.87
CA ALA A 217 -12.76 -24.84 35.09
C ALA A 217 -12.29 -26.30 35.23
N GLY A 218 -12.04 -26.96 34.09
CA GLY A 218 -11.63 -28.37 34.02
C GLY A 218 -12.77 -29.39 34.18
N ALA A 219 -14.02 -28.98 34.27
CA ALA A 219 -15.17 -29.88 34.18
C ALA A 219 -15.57 -30.11 32.70
N HIS A 220 -16.01 -31.33 32.37
CA HIS A 220 -16.28 -31.75 30.99
C HIS A 220 -17.75 -32.14 30.76
N LEU A 221 -18.37 -31.57 29.73
CA LEU A 221 -19.65 -32.03 29.18
C LEU A 221 -19.39 -32.78 27.87
N TYR A 222 -19.83 -34.03 27.77
CA TYR A 222 -19.78 -34.84 26.55
C TYR A 222 -21.17 -35.02 25.96
N TYR A 223 -21.37 -34.50 24.75
CA TYR A 223 -22.60 -34.68 23.99
C TYR A 223 -22.42 -35.75 22.91
N ASP A 224 -23.13 -36.85 23.07
CA ASP A 224 -23.10 -38.03 22.19
C ASP A 224 -24.36 -38.19 21.33
N GLY A 225 -25.32 -37.27 21.45
CA GLY A 225 -26.51 -37.23 20.61
C GLY A 225 -27.78 -36.82 21.34
N GLY A 226 -28.87 -36.72 20.58
CA GLY A 226 -30.21 -36.51 21.12
C GLY A 226 -30.58 -35.04 21.44
N TYR A 227 -31.29 -34.83 22.54
CA TYR A 227 -31.78 -33.52 22.97
C TYR A 227 -30.65 -32.62 23.50
N SER A 228 -30.80 -31.32 23.28
CA SER A 228 -29.86 -30.29 23.75
C SER A 228 -29.66 -30.35 25.27
N PRO A 229 -28.43 -30.51 25.78
CA PRO A 229 -28.17 -30.36 27.20
C PRO A 229 -28.43 -28.92 27.69
N MET A 230 -28.55 -27.96 26.78
CA MET A 230 -28.86 -26.55 27.08
C MET A 230 -30.37 -26.25 27.15
N GLY A 231 -31.22 -27.28 27.11
CA GLY A 231 -32.67 -27.18 27.24
C GLY A 231 -33.40 -26.77 25.95
N ASN A 232 -34.71 -26.53 26.06
CA ASN A 232 -35.56 -26.13 24.94
C ASN A 232 -35.56 -24.63 24.63
N ASN A 233 -35.13 -23.80 25.58
CA ASN A 233 -35.41 -22.38 25.55
C ASN A 233 -34.34 -21.61 24.77
N SER A 234 -34.75 -20.71 23.87
CA SER A 234 -33.88 -19.82 23.09
C SER A 234 -33.49 -18.52 23.80
N ALA A 235 -34.06 -18.24 24.98
CA ALA A 235 -33.84 -17.03 25.75
C ALA A 235 -32.92 -17.21 26.96
N PHE A 236 -32.82 -18.41 27.54
CA PHE A 236 -31.95 -18.69 28.69
C PHE A 236 -31.29 -20.07 28.61
N SER A 237 -30.25 -20.31 29.42
CA SER A 237 -29.56 -21.61 29.55
C SER A 237 -29.65 -22.15 30.98
N PRO A 238 -29.98 -23.44 31.22
CA PRO A 238 -29.91 -24.04 32.55
C PRO A 238 -28.47 -24.19 33.05
N ILE A 239 -27.51 -24.22 32.12
CA ILE A 239 -26.08 -24.38 32.40
C ILE A 239 -25.36 -23.03 32.33
N ASP A 240 -24.52 -22.76 33.33
CA ASP A 240 -23.50 -21.72 33.35
C ASP A 240 -22.11 -22.34 33.18
N PHE A 241 -21.55 -22.22 31.98
CA PHE A 241 -20.16 -22.59 31.75
C PHE A 241 -19.23 -21.49 32.24
N LYS A 242 -18.35 -21.84 33.19
CA LYS A 242 -17.27 -20.97 33.63
C LYS A 242 -16.11 -21.03 32.63
N PRO A 243 -15.28 -19.97 32.54
CA PRO A 243 -14.06 -20.02 31.73
C PRO A 243 -13.21 -21.26 32.07
N GLY A 244 -12.76 -22.01 31.06
CA GLY A 244 -11.99 -23.24 31.21
C GLY A 244 -12.79 -24.52 31.43
N SER A 245 -14.12 -24.48 31.52
CA SER A 245 -14.97 -25.69 31.40
C SER A 245 -15.08 -26.10 29.93
N VAL A 246 -15.16 -27.39 29.62
CA VAL A 246 -15.09 -27.89 28.24
C VAL A 246 -16.38 -28.60 27.82
N TRP A 247 -16.96 -28.21 26.69
CA TRP A 247 -18.01 -28.96 26.01
C TRP A 247 -17.44 -29.70 24.79
N HIS A 248 -17.45 -31.02 24.88
CA HIS A 248 -17.15 -31.94 23.80
C HIS A 248 -18.41 -32.26 23.00
N HIS A 249 -18.45 -31.83 21.75
CA HIS A 249 -19.52 -32.13 20.80
C HIS A 249 -19.08 -33.28 19.89
N ARG A 250 -19.56 -34.49 20.18
CA ARG A 250 -19.08 -35.75 19.57
C ARG A 250 -20.07 -36.42 18.61
N ALA A 251 -21.27 -35.88 18.49
CA ALA A 251 -22.29 -36.32 17.54
C ALA A 251 -23.03 -35.10 16.98
N SER A 252 -23.40 -35.12 15.70
CA SER A 252 -24.05 -33.96 15.07
C SER A 252 -25.39 -33.62 15.74
N ASN A 253 -25.61 -32.34 16.06
CA ASN A 253 -26.91 -31.92 16.57
C ASN A 253 -27.96 -31.82 15.45
N PRO A 254 -29.23 -32.14 15.75
CA PRO A 254 -30.33 -31.89 14.82
C PRO A 254 -30.53 -30.38 14.60
N THR A 255 -30.92 -29.98 13.39
CA THR A 255 -31.05 -28.56 13.01
C THR A 255 -32.34 -27.87 13.49
N SER A 256 -33.26 -28.60 14.13
CA SER A 256 -34.49 -28.05 14.71
C SER A 256 -35.10 -29.00 15.76
N GLY A 257 -36.06 -28.52 16.57
CA GLY A 257 -36.94 -29.35 17.41
C GLY A 257 -36.34 -29.95 18.69
N PHE A 258 -35.10 -30.44 18.66
CA PHE A 258 -34.41 -31.12 19.77
C PHE A 258 -33.90 -30.17 20.89
N GLY A 259 -34.52 -29.00 21.03
CA GLY A 259 -34.11 -27.93 21.93
C GLY A 259 -33.11 -26.97 21.30
N SER A 260 -32.72 -25.94 22.07
CA SER A 260 -31.84 -24.89 21.58
C SER A 260 -30.41 -25.11 22.08
N PHE A 261 -29.43 -25.05 21.18
CA PHE A 261 -28.03 -25.29 21.54
C PHE A 261 -27.28 -23.99 21.85
N PHE A 262 -27.50 -22.91 21.09
CA PHE A 262 -26.66 -21.72 21.12
C PHE A 262 -27.38 -20.40 21.31
N ASN A 263 -28.60 -20.26 20.78
CA ASN A 263 -29.30 -18.98 20.67
C ASN A 263 -29.28 -18.19 22.00
N ARG A 264 -28.52 -17.09 22.03
CA ARG A 264 -28.31 -16.20 23.20
C ARG A 264 -27.58 -16.84 24.40
N LYS A 265 -26.74 -17.84 24.16
CA LYS A 265 -26.03 -18.60 25.21
C LYS A 265 -24.53 -18.32 25.22
N SER A 266 -23.89 -18.78 26.29
CA SER A 266 -22.50 -18.50 26.65
C SER A 266 -21.82 -19.78 27.08
N PHE A 267 -20.63 -20.05 26.55
CA PHE A 267 -19.89 -21.29 26.75
C PHE A 267 -18.49 -21.01 27.31
N GLY A 268 -17.91 -22.04 27.93
CA GLY A 268 -16.47 -22.13 28.13
C GLY A 268 -15.84 -22.55 26.81
N ASP A 269 -14.99 -23.57 26.83
CA ASP A 269 -14.35 -24.07 25.63
C ASP A 269 -15.26 -25.06 24.90
N ILE A 270 -15.24 -25.04 23.57
CA ILE A 270 -15.98 -25.99 22.73
C ILE A 270 -14.99 -26.76 21.88
N ILE A 271 -15.11 -28.09 21.90
CA ILE A 271 -14.37 -29.01 21.05
C ILE A 271 -15.38 -29.77 20.18
N VAL A 272 -15.32 -29.57 18.86
CA VAL A 272 -16.08 -30.35 17.89
C VAL A 272 -15.20 -31.49 17.39
N GLU A 273 -15.63 -32.73 17.63
CA GLU A 273 -14.81 -33.92 17.37
C GLU A 273 -15.62 -35.11 16.85
N ASN A 274 -14.95 -36.25 16.62
CA ASN A 274 -15.57 -37.49 16.17
C ASN A 274 -16.39 -37.35 14.86
N ASN A 275 -15.89 -36.56 13.90
CA ASN A 275 -16.56 -36.26 12.63
C ASN A 275 -17.96 -35.63 12.79
N ALA A 276 -18.26 -35.06 13.96
CA ALA A 276 -19.53 -34.39 14.19
C ALA A 276 -19.62 -33.06 13.43
N THR A 277 -20.86 -32.70 13.08
CA THR A 277 -21.22 -31.37 12.60
C THR A 277 -22.04 -30.64 13.64
N LEU A 278 -21.49 -29.53 14.14
CA LEU A 278 -22.15 -28.63 15.09
C LEU A 278 -22.81 -27.48 14.34
N PHE A 279 -24.14 -27.50 14.28
CA PHE A 279 -24.96 -26.45 13.68
C PHE A 279 -25.37 -25.43 14.74
N SER A 280 -25.09 -24.16 14.49
CA SER A 280 -25.60 -23.08 15.34
C SER A 280 -27.03 -22.71 14.98
N ASP A 281 -27.93 -22.76 15.97
CA ASP A 281 -29.35 -22.41 15.87
C ASP A 281 -29.64 -20.93 16.21
N GLY A 282 -28.61 -20.12 16.43
CA GLY A 282 -28.75 -18.68 16.69
C GLY A 282 -27.42 -17.97 17.01
N PRO A 283 -27.49 -16.70 17.43
CA PRO A 283 -26.30 -15.94 17.84
C PRO A 283 -25.66 -16.54 19.10
N ILE A 284 -24.33 -16.55 19.14
CA ILE A 284 -23.50 -17.04 20.25
C ILE A 284 -22.82 -15.86 20.91
N TYR A 285 -23.09 -15.65 22.21
CA TYR A 285 -22.55 -14.49 22.92
C TYR A 285 -21.11 -14.69 23.37
N ARG A 286 -20.70 -15.90 23.75
CA ARG A 286 -19.27 -16.17 24.01
C ARG A 286 -18.95 -17.64 23.89
N ILE A 287 -17.77 -17.91 23.38
CA ILE A 287 -17.02 -19.15 23.50
C ILE A 287 -15.65 -18.75 24.08
N GLY A 288 -15.08 -19.56 24.97
CA GLY A 288 -13.68 -19.46 25.37
C GLY A 288 -12.78 -19.79 24.19
N ASP A 289 -12.20 -20.99 24.18
CA ASP A 289 -11.52 -21.55 23.02
C ASP A 289 -12.51 -22.34 22.14
N LEU A 290 -12.40 -22.19 20.82
CA LEU A 290 -13.12 -23.01 19.84
C LEU A 290 -12.14 -23.89 19.07
N THR A 291 -12.24 -25.20 19.28
CA THR A 291 -11.45 -26.20 18.56
C THR A 291 -12.36 -27.05 17.67
N ILE A 292 -12.00 -27.17 16.39
CA ILE A 292 -12.70 -28.04 15.43
C ILE A 292 -11.69 -29.06 14.93
N ASN A 293 -11.82 -30.30 15.38
CA ASN A 293 -10.91 -31.38 15.02
C ASN A 293 -11.05 -31.79 13.54
N ALA A 294 -10.04 -32.49 13.02
CA ALA A 294 -10.05 -32.99 11.65
C ALA A 294 -11.30 -33.87 11.40
N GLY A 295 -11.94 -33.69 10.24
CA GLY A 295 -13.19 -34.38 9.88
C GLY A 295 -14.47 -33.78 10.48
N SER A 296 -14.36 -32.91 11.49
CA SER A 296 -15.51 -32.24 12.12
C SER A 296 -15.80 -30.88 11.48
N THR A 297 -17.05 -30.42 11.63
CA THR A 297 -17.51 -29.14 11.07
C THR A 297 -18.25 -28.31 12.11
N PHE A 298 -17.96 -27.01 12.19
CA PHE A 298 -18.82 -26.03 12.87
C PHE A 298 -19.46 -25.16 11.80
N THR A 299 -20.79 -25.11 11.77
CA THR A 299 -21.53 -24.21 10.87
C THR A 299 -22.13 -23.07 11.68
N THR A 300 -21.70 -21.83 11.42
CA THR A 300 -22.26 -20.63 12.07
C THR A 300 -23.72 -20.44 11.64
N HIS A 301 -24.50 -19.72 12.45
CA HIS A 301 -25.86 -19.35 12.09
C HIS A 301 -25.88 -18.44 10.84
N VAL A 302 -27.05 -18.25 10.20
CA VAL A 302 -27.18 -17.41 8.99
C VAL A 302 -27.11 -15.90 9.27
N SER A 303 -27.22 -15.50 10.54
CA SER A 303 -27.18 -14.10 10.98
C SER A 303 -26.74 -14.00 12.45
N GLY A 304 -26.49 -12.78 12.93
CA GLY A 304 -26.03 -12.52 14.29
C GLY A 304 -24.52 -12.72 14.43
N GLN A 305 -24.04 -13.03 15.63
CA GLN A 305 -22.61 -13.09 15.91
C GLN A 305 -22.20 -14.45 16.47
N THR A 306 -20.95 -14.83 16.22
CA THR A 306 -20.26 -15.99 16.81
C THR A 306 -19.01 -15.49 17.52
N ALA A 307 -19.14 -15.12 18.80
CA ALA A 307 -18.05 -14.50 19.53
C ALA A 307 -17.13 -15.52 20.22
N ILE A 308 -15.83 -15.43 19.93
CA ILE A 308 -14.75 -16.29 20.43
C ILE A 308 -13.78 -15.41 21.21
N LEU A 309 -13.61 -15.70 22.50
CA LEU A 309 -12.82 -14.87 23.42
C LEU A 309 -11.36 -15.36 23.53
N GLY A 310 -11.14 -16.65 23.25
CA GLY A 310 -9.85 -17.31 23.26
C GLY A 310 -9.37 -17.68 21.84
N ASN A 311 -8.66 -18.79 21.72
CA ASN A 311 -8.12 -19.28 20.46
C ASN A 311 -9.20 -19.88 19.58
N LEU A 312 -9.07 -19.66 18.27
CA LEU A 312 -9.81 -20.37 17.23
C LEU A 312 -8.83 -21.34 16.53
N THR A 313 -9.01 -22.64 16.74
CA THR A 313 -8.19 -23.69 16.14
C THR A 313 -9.06 -24.58 15.25
N VAL A 314 -8.83 -24.53 13.93
CA VAL A 314 -9.66 -25.23 12.95
C VAL A 314 -8.80 -26.21 12.14
N ASN A 315 -8.87 -27.49 12.51
CA ASN A 315 -8.27 -28.61 11.76
C ASN A 315 -9.28 -29.30 10.84
N GLY A 316 -10.59 -29.18 11.13
CA GLY A 316 -11.70 -29.56 10.26
C GLY A 316 -12.22 -28.39 9.43
N SER A 317 -13.49 -28.04 9.58
CA SER A 317 -14.09 -26.93 8.82
C SER A 317 -14.91 -25.98 9.70
N LEU A 318 -14.62 -24.68 9.64
CA LEU A 318 -15.49 -23.61 10.14
C LEU A 318 -16.14 -22.94 8.94
N THR A 319 -17.46 -23.06 8.83
CA THR A 319 -18.21 -22.58 7.67
C THR A 319 -19.39 -21.70 8.04
N SER A 320 -19.77 -20.83 7.12
CA SER A 320 -21.06 -20.17 7.09
C SER A 320 -21.74 -20.41 5.74
N ASP A 321 -23.07 -20.30 5.70
CA ASP A 321 -23.80 -20.22 4.42
C ASP A 321 -23.30 -19.01 3.59
N VAL A 322 -23.30 -19.11 2.26
CA VAL A 322 -22.92 -18.03 1.33
C VAL A 322 -23.83 -16.79 1.44
N ALA A 323 -25.08 -16.99 1.86
CA ALA A 323 -26.03 -15.92 2.16
C ALA A 323 -25.89 -15.40 3.60
N SER A 324 -25.01 -15.99 4.40
CA SER A 324 -24.87 -15.63 5.81
C SER A 324 -24.40 -14.18 5.97
N THR A 325 -24.92 -13.56 7.01
CA THR A 325 -24.50 -12.26 7.54
C THR A 325 -23.86 -12.41 8.91
N ASN A 326 -23.51 -13.65 9.30
CA ASN A 326 -22.94 -13.91 10.61
C ASN A 326 -21.56 -13.31 10.76
N GLU A 327 -21.34 -12.68 11.90
CA GLU A 327 -20.08 -12.06 12.27
C GLU A 327 -19.35 -12.96 13.26
N VAL A 328 -18.29 -13.63 12.81
CA VAL A 328 -17.37 -14.30 13.72
C VAL A 328 -16.54 -13.22 14.41
N VAL A 329 -16.69 -13.10 15.72
CA VAL A 329 -16.06 -12.02 16.48
C VAL A 329 -14.94 -12.57 17.34
N MET A 330 -13.70 -12.18 17.06
CA MET A 330 -12.57 -12.39 17.93
C MET A 330 -12.55 -11.29 18.99
N ALA A 331 -12.84 -11.63 20.24
CA ALA A 331 -12.91 -10.73 21.39
C ALA A 331 -11.95 -11.19 22.51
N GLY A 332 -11.83 -10.47 23.62
CA GLY A 332 -10.91 -10.84 24.73
C GLY A 332 -9.62 -10.03 24.73
N SER A 333 -9.12 -9.67 25.91
CA SER A 333 -7.91 -8.85 26.08
C SER A 333 -6.60 -9.63 26.05
N THR A 334 -6.65 -10.96 26.08
CA THR A 334 -5.47 -11.81 25.96
C THR A 334 -5.12 -12.02 24.48
N PRO A 335 -3.82 -12.07 24.13
CA PRO A 335 -3.39 -12.48 22.80
C PRO A 335 -3.97 -13.84 22.44
N LYS A 336 -4.59 -13.92 21.27
CA LYS A 336 -5.25 -15.12 20.78
C LYS A 336 -4.86 -15.39 19.34
N THR A 337 -5.06 -16.61 18.88
CA THR A 337 -4.69 -17.02 17.52
C THR A 337 -5.89 -17.54 16.74
N ILE A 338 -5.87 -17.30 15.43
CA ILE A 338 -6.66 -18.06 14.46
C ILE A 338 -5.68 -19.01 13.76
N SER A 339 -5.89 -20.32 13.90
CA SER A 339 -4.90 -21.34 13.55
C SER A 339 -5.56 -22.64 13.05
N GLY A 340 -4.72 -23.61 12.64
CA GLY A 340 -5.13 -24.98 12.30
C GLY A 340 -4.92 -25.37 10.83
N SER A 341 -5.03 -26.66 10.53
CA SER A 341 -4.79 -27.23 9.19
C SER A 341 -6.01 -27.20 8.26
N GLY A 342 -7.21 -26.99 8.79
CA GLY A 342 -8.50 -27.14 8.11
C GLY A 342 -8.92 -25.99 7.20
N THR A 343 -10.22 -25.74 7.03
CA THR A 343 -10.76 -24.61 6.24
C THR A 343 -11.56 -23.66 7.12
N ILE A 344 -11.37 -22.35 6.93
CA ILE A 344 -12.13 -21.29 7.60
C ILE A 344 -12.75 -20.41 6.52
N ASN A 345 -14.05 -20.60 6.29
CA ASN A 345 -14.81 -19.86 5.29
C ASN A 345 -16.03 -19.23 5.99
N ILE A 346 -15.95 -17.94 6.29
CA ILE A 346 -16.93 -17.24 7.12
C ILE A 346 -17.48 -16.01 6.40
N ALA A 347 -18.70 -15.60 6.74
CA ALA A 347 -19.31 -14.43 6.13
C ALA A 347 -18.59 -13.15 6.55
N SER A 348 -18.47 -12.90 7.84
CA SER A 348 -17.80 -11.70 8.36
C SER A 348 -16.85 -12.04 9.51
N LEU A 349 -15.77 -11.26 9.64
CA LEU A 349 -14.85 -11.28 10.76
C LEU A 349 -14.91 -9.94 11.50
N ILE A 350 -15.01 -9.96 12.82
CA ILE A 350 -14.81 -8.77 13.65
C ILE A 350 -13.69 -9.01 14.65
N VAL A 351 -12.76 -8.07 14.76
CA VAL A 351 -11.77 -8.02 15.83
C VAL A 351 -12.21 -6.93 16.80
N ALA A 352 -12.77 -7.34 17.95
CA ALA A 352 -13.46 -6.47 18.90
C ALA A 352 -12.54 -5.44 19.56
N ALA A 353 -13.12 -4.38 20.15
CA ALA A 353 -12.43 -3.18 20.63
C ALA A 353 -11.45 -3.35 21.84
N ASN A 354 -11.10 -4.59 22.19
CA ASN A 354 -10.06 -4.91 23.17
C ASN A 354 -9.17 -6.09 22.74
N ALA A 355 -9.30 -6.57 21.50
CA ALA A 355 -8.72 -7.84 21.06
C ALA A 355 -7.29 -7.72 20.55
N ASP A 356 -6.47 -8.74 20.82
CA ASP A 356 -5.16 -8.93 20.18
C ASP A 356 -5.15 -10.30 19.50
N VAL A 357 -5.24 -10.31 18.17
CA VAL A 357 -5.46 -11.50 17.36
C VAL A 357 -4.29 -11.69 16.41
N THR A 358 -3.66 -12.86 16.44
CA THR A 358 -2.68 -13.26 15.43
C THR A 358 -3.26 -14.31 14.48
N LEU A 359 -3.20 -14.02 13.19
CA LEU A 359 -3.63 -14.90 12.11
C LEU A 359 -2.48 -15.83 11.73
N ASN A 360 -2.51 -17.08 12.19
CA ASN A 360 -1.52 -18.11 11.89
C ASN A 360 -1.92 -19.03 10.73
N LYS A 361 -3.07 -18.78 10.11
CA LYS A 361 -3.54 -19.47 8.90
C LYS A 361 -4.29 -18.52 7.97
N ASP A 362 -4.25 -18.80 6.67
CA ASP A 362 -5.10 -18.12 5.71
C ASP A 362 -6.58 -18.46 5.97
N ILE A 363 -7.45 -17.47 5.84
CA ILE A 363 -8.91 -17.62 6.01
C ILE A 363 -9.65 -16.95 4.85
N MET A 364 -10.87 -17.40 4.60
CA MET A 364 -11.77 -16.80 3.62
C MET A 364 -12.90 -16.05 4.34
N VAL A 365 -13.08 -14.77 4.00
CA VAL A 365 -14.12 -13.88 4.52
C VAL A 365 -14.85 -13.22 3.34
N ASP A 366 -16.17 -13.40 3.27
CA ASP A 366 -16.93 -13.07 2.06
C ASP A 366 -17.66 -11.72 2.08
N LYS A 367 -17.95 -11.16 3.26
CA LYS A 367 -18.80 -9.97 3.42
C LYS A 367 -18.09 -8.79 4.07
N THR A 368 -17.63 -8.92 5.32
CA THR A 368 -17.03 -7.79 6.05
C THR A 368 -15.94 -8.24 7.02
N VAL A 369 -14.85 -7.48 7.10
CA VAL A 369 -13.82 -7.57 8.14
C VAL A 369 -13.81 -6.24 8.90
N ALA A 370 -14.19 -6.21 10.17
CA ALA A 370 -14.16 -5.01 10.99
C ALA A 370 -13.14 -5.12 12.12
N VAL A 371 -12.14 -4.25 12.18
CA VAL A 371 -11.06 -4.29 13.17
C VAL A 371 -11.13 -3.07 14.09
N TYR A 372 -11.70 -3.29 15.28
CA TYR A 372 -11.75 -2.33 16.38
C TYR A 372 -10.59 -2.54 17.37
N GLY A 373 -9.95 -3.72 17.36
CA GLY A 373 -8.78 -4.07 18.17
C GLY A 373 -7.48 -4.20 17.35
N LYS A 374 -6.59 -5.12 17.73
CA LYS A 374 -5.36 -5.48 17.02
C LYS A 374 -5.56 -6.79 16.25
N LEU A 375 -5.22 -6.75 14.95
CA LEU A 375 -5.13 -7.92 14.09
C LEU A 375 -3.73 -7.98 13.49
N ASN A 376 -2.95 -8.98 13.87
CA ASN A 376 -1.63 -9.29 13.33
C ASN A 376 -1.76 -10.41 12.28
N PHE A 377 -1.34 -10.14 11.05
CA PHE A 377 -1.40 -11.10 9.96
C PHE A 377 -0.23 -12.11 9.93
N ALA A 378 0.83 -11.90 10.72
CA ALA A 378 2.05 -12.70 10.77
C ALA A 378 2.65 -13.00 9.37
N THR A 379 2.29 -14.13 8.75
CA THR A 379 2.69 -14.53 7.38
C THR A 379 1.49 -15.05 6.57
N ARG A 380 0.28 -14.54 6.85
CA ARG A 380 -1.01 -15.10 6.41
C ARG A 380 -1.93 -14.03 5.86
N LYS A 381 -3.01 -14.46 5.19
CA LYS A 381 -3.93 -13.58 4.48
C LYS A 381 -5.39 -13.86 4.82
N ILE A 382 -6.18 -12.80 4.82
CA ILE A 382 -7.63 -12.90 4.65
C ILE A 382 -7.90 -12.82 3.15
N GLN A 383 -8.61 -13.82 2.64
CA GLN A 383 -9.03 -13.96 1.25
C GLN A 383 -10.55 -13.82 1.16
N GLY A 384 -11.10 -13.66 -0.05
CA GLY A 384 -12.55 -13.52 -0.26
C GLY A 384 -12.95 -12.11 -0.64
N ASN A 385 -14.25 -11.81 -0.58
CA ASN A 385 -14.86 -10.60 -1.13
C ASN A 385 -15.19 -9.54 -0.06
N ALA A 386 -14.69 -9.69 1.16
CA ALA A 386 -15.09 -8.84 2.28
C ALA A 386 -14.61 -7.38 2.18
N SER A 387 -15.45 -6.44 2.63
CA SER A 387 -15.07 -5.05 2.88
C SER A 387 -14.30 -4.92 4.20
N PHE A 388 -13.21 -4.15 4.24
CA PHE A 388 -12.44 -3.93 5.48
C PHE A 388 -12.81 -2.60 6.14
N LEU A 389 -13.11 -2.65 7.43
CA LEU A 389 -13.50 -1.53 8.29
C LEU A 389 -12.53 -1.51 9.48
N ALA A 390 -12.18 -0.34 9.98
CA ALA A 390 -11.31 -0.19 11.14
C ALA A 390 -11.63 1.08 11.93
N THR A 391 -11.25 1.14 13.20
CA THR A 391 -11.42 2.33 14.05
C THR A 391 -10.25 2.49 15.02
N GLY A 392 -9.67 3.69 15.12
CA GLY A 392 -8.64 4.04 16.11
C GLY A 392 -9.19 4.88 17.28
N PRO A 393 -8.49 4.92 18.44
CA PRO A 393 -8.93 5.68 19.60
C PRO A 393 -8.68 7.19 19.43
N ALA A 394 -9.76 7.99 19.43
CA ALA A 394 -9.72 9.44 19.19
C ALA A 394 -8.92 10.26 20.22
N SER A 395 -8.52 9.68 21.35
CA SER A 395 -7.71 10.32 22.41
C SER A 395 -6.29 10.74 21.97
N ALA A 396 -5.84 10.35 20.78
CA ALA A 396 -4.53 10.69 20.23
C ALA A 396 -4.48 12.04 19.49
N ILE A 397 -5.46 12.93 19.67
CA ILE A 397 -5.53 14.22 18.95
C ILE A 397 -5.82 15.38 19.91
N THR A 398 -4.77 15.88 20.57
CA THR A 398 -4.65 17.29 20.96
C THR A 398 -3.17 17.67 21.01
N GLY A 399 -2.69 18.46 20.04
CA GLY A 399 -1.43 19.19 20.15
C GLY A 399 -0.14 18.43 19.76
N THR A 400 0.75 19.18 19.11
CA THR A 400 2.02 18.81 18.49
C THR A 400 2.97 17.96 19.36
N GLY A 401 3.39 16.79 18.83
CA GLY A 401 4.59 16.06 19.27
C GLY A 401 4.41 14.58 19.64
N ASN A 402 5.05 13.68 18.88
CA ASN A 402 5.50 12.31 19.23
C ASN A 402 4.48 11.18 19.58
N LEU A 403 3.85 10.62 18.54
CA LEU A 403 3.79 9.17 18.18
C LEU A 403 3.62 8.08 19.28
N THR A 404 2.56 7.26 19.19
CA THR A 404 2.59 5.82 19.54
C THR A 404 1.59 5.02 18.66
N ALA A 405 1.96 3.79 18.30
CA ALA A 405 1.45 2.96 17.20
C ALA A 405 -0.03 2.50 17.24
N GLY A 406 -0.67 2.45 16.05
CA GLY A 406 -1.76 1.51 15.74
C GLY A 406 -2.99 2.06 14.98
N SER A 407 -3.05 1.76 13.67
CA SER A 407 -4.24 1.41 12.87
C SER A 407 -5.14 2.53 12.29
N PHE A 408 -5.27 2.53 10.96
CA PHE A 408 -6.02 3.50 10.15
C PHE A 408 -7.24 2.89 9.42
N LEU A 409 -8.07 3.72 8.78
CA LEU A 409 -9.32 3.37 8.11
C LEU A 409 -9.40 3.94 6.68
N LEU A 410 -9.89 3.14 5.72
CA LEU A 410 -10.61 3.63 4.53
C LEU A 410 -11.72 2.62 4.12
N THR A 411 -12.94 3.14 3.91
CA THR A 411 -14.01 2.53 3.10
C THR A 411 -14.45 3.53 2.04
N GLY A 412 -14.52 3.10 0.77
CA GLY A 412 -15.30 3.76 -0.29
C GLY A 412 -16.48 2.89 -0.73
N ASN A 413 -17.40 3.43 -1.56
CA ASN A 413 -18.34 2.62 -2.35
C ASN A 413 -18.65 3.31 -3.71
N SER A 414 -18.71 2.66 -4.90
CA SER A 414 -18.72 1.20 -5.18
C SER A 414 -18.15 0.71 -6.55
N GLY A 415 -17.86 1.58 -7.53
CA GLY A 415 -17.85 1.19 -8.95
C GLY A 415 -16.46 0.90 -9.55
N ILE A 416 -16.37 -0.10 -10.46
CA ILE A 416 -15.27 -0.40 -11.43
C ILE A 416 -14.12 -1.40 -11.08
N ALA A 417 -14.35 -2.30 -10.11
CA ALA A 417 -13.94 -3.72 -10.00
C ALA A 417 -12.64 -4.33 -10.65
N ASN A 418 -12.72 -4.98 -11.83
CA ASN A 418 -11.92 -6.16 -12.23
C ASN A 418 -10.73 -5.83 -13.16
N THR A 419 -9.47 -5.88 -12.73
CA THR A 419 -8.69 -7.10 -12.42
C THR A 419 -7.40 -6.74 -11.66
N ASN A 420 -6.99 -7.62 -10.73
CA ASN A 420 -5.77 -7.62 -9.91
C ASN A 420 -5.67 -6.71 -8.67
N ARG A 421 -6.23 -7.26 -7.58
CA ARG A 421 -5.58 -7.53 -6.27
C ARG A 421 -4.47 -6.57 -5.80
N GLY A 422 -4.70 -5.96 -4.65
CA GLY A 422 -3.67 -5.80 -3.61
C GLY A 422 -3.82 -4.56 -2.74
N MET A 423 -4.13 -4.79 -1.46
CA MET A 423 -3.79 -3.90 -0.34
C MET A 423 -3.28 -4.74 0.82
N ASN A 424 -2.46 -4.14 1.66
CA ASN A 424 -1.99 -4.69 2.93
C ASN A 424 -1.63 -3.52 3.86
N ILE A 425 -1.69 -3.70 5.17
CA ILE A 425 -1.20 -2.72 6.15
C ILE A 425 -0.41 -3.46 7.23
N SER A 426 0.92 -3.40 7.12
CA SER A 426 1.88 -4.05 8.03
C SER A 426 2.16 -3.20 9.27
N GLY A 427 2.67 -3.85 10.33
CA GLY A 427 3.04 -3.21 11.59
C GLY A 427 4.50 -2.77 11.65
N ALA A 428 5.21 -3.19 12.70
CA ALA A 428 6.65 -2.97 12.79
C ALA A 428 7.38 -3.82 11.72
N GLY A 429 7.79 -3.16 10.64
CA GLY A 429 8.38 -3.76 9.44
C GLY A 429 7.43 -3.69 8.26
N ILE A 430 7.64 -2.76 7.33
CA ILE A 430 6.99 -2.73 6.01
C ILE A 430 8.03 -3.10 4.94
N PRO A 431 8.11 -4.37 4.49
CA PRO A 431 8.85 -4.77 3.29
C PRO A 431 7.97 -4.73 2.03
N ALA A 432 8.62 -4.93 0.88
CA ALA A 432 8.06 -4.80 -0.47
C ALA A 432 6.68 -5.44 -0.70
N ASN A 433 5.86 -4.78 -1.53
CA ASN A 433 4.49 -5.14 -1.96
C ASN A 433 3.36 -4.80 -0.97
N THR A 434 3.35 -3.56 -0.46
CA THR A 434 2.31 -3.01 0.43
C THR A 434 1.67 -1.76 -0.21
N SER A 435 0.37 -1.85 -0.59
CA SER A 435 -0.33 -0.80 -1.38
C SER A 435 -1.25 0.10 -0.55
N ILE A 436 -1.43 1.36 -0.99
CA ILE A 436 -2.34 2.37 -0.43
C ILE A 436 -3.32 2.86 -1.53
N VAL A 437 -4.43 3.50 -1.14
CA VAL A 437 -5.54 3.96 -2.01
C VAL A 437 -5.82 5.46 -1.82
N SER A 438 -6.48 6.07 -2.82
CA SER A 438 -6.87 7.49 -2.92
C SER A 438 -7.76 8.05 -1.81
N PHE A 439 -7.73 9.38 -1.63
CA PHE A 439 -8.60 10.14 -0.74
C PHE A 439 -9.53 11.09 -1.50
N SER A 440 -10.71 11.36 -0.94
CA SER A 440 -11.74 12.24 -1.53
C SER A 440 -12.59 12.98 -0.49
N GLY A 441 -11.92 13.65 0.45
CA GLY A 441 -12.50 14.64 1.36
C GLY A 441 -11.80 15.99 1.15
N THR A 442 -12.53 17.10 1.19
CA THR A 442 -11.92 18.45 1.14
C THR A 442 -11.52 18.91 2.53
N ASN A 443 -10.41 19.64 2.60
CA ASN A 443 -9.77 20.15 3.82
C ASN A 443 -9.15 19.07 4.75
N ASP A 444 -8.93 17.85 4.26
CA ASP A 444 -8.22 16.80 5.03
C ASP A 444 -6.70 16.92 4.89
N THR A 445 -5.98 16.94 6.01
CA THR A 445 -4.50 16.98 6.05
C THR A 445 -3.93 15.55 6.04
N ILE A 446 -3.13 15.21 5.03
CA ILE A 446 -2.43 13.91 4.94
C ILE A 446 -0.97 14.10 5.40
N PHE A 447 -0.55 13.33 6.41
CA PHE A 447 0.85 13.23 6.83
C PHE A 447 1.41 11.86 6.43
N LEU A 448 2.27 11.79 5.40
CA LEU A 448 2.89 10.56 4.93
C LEU A 448 4.29 10.39 5.53
N SER A 449 4.48 9.34 6.32
CA SER A 449 5.75 9.02 6.98
C SER A 449 6.67 8.08 6.19
N ASN A 450 6.23 7.58 5.02
CA ASN A 450 7.01 6.71 4.15
C ASN A 450 6.50 6.74 2.69
N PRO A 451 7.30 6.30 1.69
CA PRO A 451 6.88 6.19 0.29
C PRO A 451 5.76 5.17 0.04
N ILE A 452 5.14 5.26 -1.15
CA ILE A 452 4.05 4.39 -1.60
C ILE A 452 4.48 3.63 -2.87
N THR A 453 4.73 2.32 -2.74
CA THR A 453 5.18 1.45 -3.83
C THR A 453 4.24 0.25 -3.99
N SER A 454 3.38 0.28 -5.00
CA SER A 454 2.42 -0.79 -5.30
C SER A 454 2.77 -1.53 -6.60
N GLY A 455 2.78 -2.87 -6.58
CA GLY A 455 3.13 -3.71 -7.73
C GLY A 455 1.94 -4.34 -8.48
N GLY A 456 0.71 -3.84 -8.28
CA GLY A 456 -0.51 -4.39 -8.88
C GLY A 456 -1.04 -3.52 -10.03
N ALA A 457 -1.39 -4.13 -11.16
CA ALA A 457 -2.03 -3.41 -12.26
C ALA A 457 -3.40 -2.84 -11.82
N GLY A 458 -3.66 -1.57 -12.12
CA GLY A 458 -4.90 -0.88 -11.74
C GLY A 458 -4.83 -0.09 -10.42
N VAL A 459 -3.77 -0.21 -9.62
CA VAL A 459 -3.61 0.62 -8.40
C VAL A 459 -3.35 2.08 -8.79
N ALA A 460 -4.14 2.99 -8.21
CA ALA A 460 -4.24 4.39 -8.63
C ALA A 460 -4.23 5.33 -7.42
N LEU A 461 -3.47 6.43 -7.52
CA LEU A 461 -3.46 7.51 -6.53
C LEU A 461 -4.32 8.68 -7.04
N SER A 462 -5.37 9.04 -6.31
CA SER A 462 -6.14 10.27 -6.56
C SER A 462 -6.06 11.18 -5.33
N VAL A 463 -5.54 12.39 -5.53
CA VAL A 463 -5.45 13.46 -4.55
C VAL A 463 -6.40 14.56 -5.02
N SER A 464 -7.63 14.53 -4.51
CA SER A 464 -8.75 15.29 -5.07
C SER A 464 -9.18 16.51 -4.24
N SER A 465 -8.26 17.09 -3.47
CA SER A 465 -8.55 18.24 -2.61
C SER A 465 -7.44 19.28 -2.67
N ASN A 466 -7.83 20.55 -2.88
CA ASN A 466 -6.95 21.71 -2.68
C ASN A 466 -6.30 21.63 -1.28
N GLY A 467 -4.98 21.81 -1.20
CA GLY A 467 -4.23 21.89 0.05
C GLY A 467 -3.60 20.59 0.58
N ALA A 468 -3.82 19.45 -0.07
CA ALA A 468 -3.18 18.18 0.34
C ALA A 468 -1.66 18.22 0.13
N THR A 469 -0.86 17.68 1.06
CA THR A 469 0.61 17.69 0.99
C THR A 469 1.19 16.32 0.60
N LEU A 470 2.10 16.30 -0.37
CA LEU A 470 2.86 15.13 -0.81
C LEU A 470 4.33 15.29 -0.43
N GLN A 471 4.87 14.38 0.38
CA GLN A 471 6.26 14.41 0.83
C GLN A 471 7.06 13.22 0.29
N THR A 472 8.28 13.44 -0.22
CA THR A 472 9.16 12.39 -0.76
C THR A 472 10.59 12.51 -0.27
N ALA A 473 11.24 11.37 -0.02
CA ALA A 473 12.69 11.24 0.14
C ALA A 473 13.29 10.24 -0.88
N SER A 474 12.54 9.86 -1.92
CA SER A 474 13.01 8.95 -2.98
C SER A 474 13.89 9.69 -3.98
N THR A 475 14.97 9.04 -4.44
CA THR A 475 15.81 9.54 -5.53
C THR A 475 15.08 9.65 -6.86
N ASP A 476 14.00 8.91 -7.03
CA ASP A 476 13.10 8.97 -8.19
C ASP A 476 11.90 9.89 -7.95
N GLY A 477 11.96 10.73 -6.90
CA GLY A 477 10.99 11.79 -6.62
C GLY A 477 9.55 11.30 -6.56
N PHE A 478 8.69 11.82 -7.42
CA PHE A 478 7.29 11.39 -7.60
C PHE A 478 7.07 10.80 -9.00
N ASN A 479 8.12 10.24 -9.61
CA ASN A 479 8.01 9.56 -10.89
C ASN A 479 6.89 8.51 -10.86
N PRO A 480 5.95 8.54 -11.82
CA PRO A 480 4.81 7.64 -11.78
C PRO A 480 5.19 6.15 -11.92
N ALA A 481 6.35 5.86 -12.53
CA ALA A 481 6.86 4.50 -12.74
C ALA A 481 7.76 4.01 -11.59
N SER A 482 8.62 4.85 -11.03
CA SER A 482 9.67 4.41 -10.08
C SER A 482 9.83 5.29 -8.82
N GLY A 483 9.05 6.35 -8.67
CA GLY A 483 9.18 7.32 -7.58
C GLY A 483 8.52 6.87 -6.27
N SER A 484 8.42 7.80 -5.31
CA SER A 484 7.70 7.61 -4.05
C SER A 484 6.21 7.36 -4.21
N VAL A 485 5.69 7.48 -5.42
CA VAL A 485 4.34 7.07 -5.84
C VAL A 485 4.48 6.22 -7.10
N SER A 486 4.94 4.97 -6.91
CA SER A 486 5.02 3.99 -7.99
C SER A 486 3.74 3.16 -7.97
N THR A 487 2.79 3.52 -8.84
CA THR A 487 1.56 2.74 -9.04
C THR A 487 1.32 2.53 -10.53
N THR A 488 0.97 1.29 -10.90
CA THR A 488 0.61 0.92 -12.29
C THR A 488 -0.86 1.23 -12.58
N GLY A 489 -1.20 2.53 -12.56
CA GLY A 489 -2.55 3.05 -12.80
C GLY A 489 -2.58 4.59 -12.91
N ASN A 490 -3.78 5.17 -12.99
CA ASN A 490 -3.96 6.62 -13.19
C ASN A 490 -3.65 7.42 -11.90
N HIS A 491 -2.77 8.44 -11.98
CA HIS A 491 -2.53 9.42 -10.92
C HIS A 491 -3.28 10.77 -11.09
N VAL A 492 -4.43 10.93 -10.45
CA VAL A 492 -5.25 12.16 -10.57
C VAL A 492 -4.88 13.12 -9.44
N TYR A 493 -4.37 14.29 -9.76
CA TYR A 493 -4.08 15.34 -8.77
C TYR A 493 -4.94 16.56 -9.10
N GLN A 494 -5.67 17.10 -8.12
CA GLN A 494 -6.36 18.38 -8.28
C GLN A 494 -5.37 19.54 -8.32
N ASP A 495 -5.84 20.71 -8.77
CA ASP A 495 -5.09 21.94 -8.57
C ASP A 495 -4.83 22.17 -7.07
N ARG A 496 -3.80 22.94 -6.77
CA ARG A 496 -3.37 23.33 -5.41
C ARG A 496 -2.94 22.17 -4.51
N ILE A 497 -2.33 21.12 -5.07
CA ILE A 497 -1.55 20.17 -4.26
C ILE A 497 -0.30 20.87 -3.72
N ASN A 498 0.11 20.47 -2.52
CA ASN A 498 1.31 20.90 -1.83
C ASN A 498 2.40 19.82 -1.93
N TYR A 499 3.67 20.20 -2.09
CA TYR A 499 4.77 19.26 -2.30
C TYR A 499 5.94 19.52 -1.35
N ILE A 500 6.53 18.47 -0.77
CA ILE A 500 7.74 18.53 0.07
C ILE A 500 8.75 17.49 -0.44
N ILE A 501 9.98 17.91 -0.73
CA ILE A 501 11.03 17.05 -1.29
C ILE A 501 12.28 17.10 -0.40
N ASN A 502 12.56 16.00 0.30
CA ASN A 502 13.59 15.92 1.34
C ASN A 502 14.91 15.28 0.88
N ALA A 503 14.97 14.68 -0.30
CA ALA A 503 16.18 14.04 -0.84
C ALA A 503 16.41 14.46 -2.30
N ALA A 504 17.63 14.29 -2.80
CA ALA A 504 17.95 14.68 -4.17
C ALA A 504 17.16 13.82 -5.17
N THR A 505 16.51 14.42 -6.17
CA THR A 505 15.60 13.69 -7.08
C THR A 505 15.89 13.90 -8.57
N THR A 506 15.69 12.83 -9.33
CA THR A 506 15.81 12.79 -10.80
C THR A 506 14.50 13.19 -11.50
N TRP A 507 13.34 12.88 -10.88
CA TRP A 507 11.99 13.04 -11.42
C TRP A 507 10.99 13.34 -10.27
N PRO A 508 10.78 14.60 -9.86
CA PRO A 508 9.85 14.99 -8.80
C PRO A 508 8.40 14.95 -9.32
N PHE A 509 7.63 16.02 -9.14
CA PHE A 509 6.22 16.15 -9.51
C PHE A 509 5.97 16.05 -11.03
N GLY A 510 5.90 14.82 -11.55
CA GLY A 510 5.38 14.50 -12.88
C GLY A 510 3.97 13.96 -12.78
N VAL A 511 2.97 14.72 -13.20
CA VAL A 511 1.56 14.33 -13.07
C VAL A 511 0.81 14.60 -14.38
N SER A 512 -0.02 13.64 -14.82
CA SER A 512 -0.79 13.77 -16.08
C SER A 512 -1.80 12.62 -16.33
N THR A 513 -2.79 12.36 -15.45
CA THR A 513 -3.87 11.42 -15.84
C THR A 513 -4.72 11.98 -16.95
N ALA A 514 -4.42 11.50 -18.15
CA ALA A 514 -5.25 11.50 -19.34
C ALA A 514 -5.65 12.88 -19.90
N VAL A 515 -5.25 13.09 -21.16
CA VAL A 515 -5.53 14.26 -22.03
C VAL A 515 -4.77 15.55 -21.65
N THR A 516 -4.32 16.29 -22.68
CA THR A 516 -3.61 17.58 -22.60
C THR A 516 -2.20 17.55 -21.96
N ALA A 517 -1.63 18.74 -21.71
CA ALA A 517 -0.32 19.04 -21.15
C ALA A 517 -0.43 20.25 -20.21
N THR A 518 -1.37 20.24 -19.26
CA THR A 518 -1.56 21.36 -18.33
C THR A 518 -0.37 21.49 -17.36
N PRO A 519 0.10 22.72 -17.07
CA PRO A 519 1.05 22.98 -15.98
C PRO A 519 0.44 22.58 -14.64
N ILE A 520 1.26 22.09 -13.72
CA ILE A 520 0.83 21.79 -12.34
C ILE A 520 0.45 23.10 -11.67
N LEU A 521 -0.68 23.18 -10.98
CA LEU A 521 -0.98 24.29 -10.09
C LEU A 521 -0.79 23.78 -8.65
N ALA A 522 0.23 24.25 -7.94
CA ALA A 522 0.48 23.94 -6.55
C ALA A 522 0.02 25.08 -5.63
N GLU A 523 -0.33 24.77 -4.39
CA GLU A 523 -0.48 25.80 -3.37
C GLU A 523 0.91 26.20 -2.86
N PHE A 524 1.69 25.27 -2.31
CA PHE A 524 3.09 25.45 -1.98
C PHE A 524 3.98 24.28 -2.41
N ILE A 525 5.27 24.56 -2.57
CA ILE A 525 6.30 23.56 -2.85
C ILE A 525 7.50 23.84 -1.95
N GLU A 526 7.99 22.84 -1.21
CA GLU A 526 9.20 22.92 -0.41
C GLU A 526 10.23 21.90 -0.89
N ILE A 527 11.45 22.39 -1.12
CA ILE A 527 12.55 21.58 -1.64
C ILE A 527 13.74 21.74 -0.70
N TYR A 528 14.15 20.64 -0.08
CA TYR A 528 15.26 20.56 0.89
C TYR A 528 16.51 19.86 0.33
N ALA A 529 16.49 19.47 -0.95
CA ALA A 529 17.61 18.85 -1.65
C ALA A 529 17.51 19.10 -3.18
N PRO A 530 18.56 18.91 -4.00
CA PRO A 530 18.50 19.17 -5.44
C PRO A 530 17.44 18.34 -6.18
N VAL A 531 16.64 18.96 -7.05
CA VAL A 531 15.58 18.30 -7.83
C VAL A 531 15.65 18.68 -9.29
N THR A 532 15.38 17.74 -10.19
CA THR A 532 15.25 18.02 -11.63
C THR A 532 13.78 17.97 -12.05
N VAL A 533 13.18 19.12 -12.30
CA VAL A 533 11.81 19.27 -12.78
C VAL A 533 11.70 18.77 -14.23
N ASN A 534 10.55 18.19 -14.55
CA ASN A 534 10.29 17.60 -15.85
C ASN A 534 9.04 18.15 -16.57
N ARG A 535 8.32 19.07 -15.92
CA ARG A 535 7.10 19.74 -16.41
C ARG A 535 6.96 21.14 -15.80
N ALA A 536 6.27 22.03 -16.51
CA ALA A 536 5.88 23.34 -15.99
C ALA A 536 4.96 23.24 -14.76
N PHE A 537 5.16 24.13 -13.79
CA PHE A 537 4.32 24.25 -12.60
C PHE A 537 4.10 25.72 -12.20
N SER A 538 3.02 25.97 -11.49
CA SER A 538 2.63 27.25 -10.92
C SER A 538 2.48 27.12 -9.40
N VAL A 539 2.77 28.16 -8.65
CA VAL A 539 2.66 28.18 -7.18
C VAL A 539 1.77 29.35 -6.77
N SER A 540 0.76 29.09 -5.93
CA SER A 540 -0.21 30.10 -5.48
C SER A 540 0.03 30.66 -4.06
N ASN A 541 0.92 30.05 -3.27
CA ASN A 541 1.26 30.47 -1.90
C ASN A 541 2.78 30.66 -1.73
N HIS A 542 3.59 29.60 -1.71
CA HIS A 542 5.05 29.77 -1.61
C HIS A 542 5.87 28.64 -2.21
N LEU A 543 7.08 28.97 -2.68
CA LEU A 543 8.10 28.02 -3.12
C LEU A 543 9.33 28.14 -2.22
N THR A 544 9.63 27.12 -1.43
CA THR A 544 10.84 27.05 -0.61
C THR A 544 11.97 26.34 -1.36
N VAL A 545 13.10 27.02 -1.54
CA VAL A 545 14.29 26.59 -2.28
C VAL A 545 15.48 26.43 -1.31
N ASN A 546 15.54 25.29 -0.62
CA ASN A 546 16.67 24.84 0.20
C ASN A 546 17.50 23.76 -0.53
N GLY A 547 17.40 23.73 -1.85
CA GLY A 547 18.15 22.88 -2.76
C GLY A 547 17.92 23.32 -4.21
N LYS A 548 18.82 22.96 -5.12
CA LYS A 548 18.77 23.39 -6.52
C LYS A 548 17.56 22.82 -7.27
N ILE A 549 16.79 23.66 -7.97
CA ILE A 549 15.67 23.25 -8.82
C ILE A 549 16.10 23.34 -10.29
N ILE A 550 16.39 22.22 -10.93
CA ILE A 550 16.86 22.16 -12.31
C ILE A 550 15.64 22.03 -13.24
N LEU A 551 15.47 22.96 -14.18
CA LEU A 551 14.37 22.96 -15.15
C LEU A 551 14.81 22.31 -16.47
N ARG A 552 13.86 21.82 -17.27
CA ARG A 552 14.11 21.51 -18.70
C ARG A 552 13.88 22.74 -19.55
N ALA A 553 14.52 22.81 -20.71
CA ALA A 553 14.47 23.96 -21.63
C ALA A 553 13.05 24.40 -22.06
N THR A 554 12.01 23.59 -21.87
CA THR A 554 10.60 23.92 -22.18
C THR A 554 9.75 24.19 -20.95
N ASP A 555 10.29 24.02 -19.74
CA ASP A 555 9.52 24.13 -18.50
C ASP A 555 9.39 25.59 -18.05
N THR A 556 8.26 25.90 -17.45
CA THR A 556 8.00 27.20 -16.81
C THR A 556 7.67 27.00 -15.34
N VAL A 557 8.35 27.74 -14.47
CA VAL A 557 7.98 27.92 -13.06
C VAL A 557 7.22 29.23 -12.94
N ARG A 558 5.93 29.20 -12.64
CA ARG A 558 5.08 30.38 -12.54
C ARG A 558 4.71 30.69 -11.09
N ILE A 559 5.27 31.75 -10.54
CA ILE A 559 4.90 32.29 -9.24
C ILE A 559 3.70 33.22 -9.44
N LEU A 560 2.53 32.81 -8.93
CA LEU A 560 1.28 33.56 -9.10
C LEU A 560 1.26 34.81 -8.20
N THR A 561 0.33 35.71 -8.48
CA THR A 561 0.15 36.95 -7.71
C THR A 561 -0.01 36.67 -6.23
N GLY A 562 0.82 37.31 -5.40
CA GLY A 562 0.82 37.15 -3.95
C GLY A 562 1.63 35.96 -3.42
N ALA A 563 2.12 35.06 -4.29
CA ALA A 563 2.99 33.97 -3.87
C ALA A 563 4.43 34.43 -3.62
N THR A 564 5.13 33.75 -2.72
CA THR A 564 6.51 34.07 -2.32
C THR A 564 7.50 32.98 -2.72
N VAL A 565 8.78 33.33 -2.87
CA VAL A 565 9.86 32.34 -3.00
C VAL A 565 10.81 32.55 -1.83
N ASN A 566 11.02 31.50 -1.04
CA ASN A 566 11.74 31.53 0.22
C ASN A 566 12.99 30.63 0.13
N GLY A 567 14.08 30.97 0.81
CA GLY A 567 15.25 30.10 0.91
C GLY A 567 16.56 30.87 1.10
N PRO A 568 17.63 30.20 1.58
CA PRO A 568 18.96 30.77 1.68
C PRO A 568 19.64 30.73 0.30
N PHE A 569 19.24 31.63 -0.60
CA PHE A 569 19.67 31.60 -1.99
C PHE A 569 21.19 31.76 -2.14
N ASN A 570 21.82 30.82 -2.84
CA ASN A 570 23.27 30.77 -3.08
C ASN A 570 23.58 29.77 -4.21
N SER A 571 24.87 29.47 -4.45
CA SER A 571 25.32 28.51 -5.46
C SER A 571 24.82 27.06 -5.29
N SER A 572 24.21 26.71 -4.16
CA SER A 572 23.59 25.40 -3.89
C SER A 572 22.06 25.46 -3.88
N ASN A 573 21.45 26.63 -3.69
CA ASN A 573 20.02 26.83 -3.44
C ASN A 573 19.43 27.87 -4.40
N TYR A 574 19.03 27.44 -5.59
CA TYR A 574 18.44 28.33 -6.61
C TYR A 574 17.72 27.53 -7.70
N ILE A 575 16.99 28.22 -8.58
CA ILE A 575 16.32 27.66 -9.75
C ILE A 575 17.29 27.70 -10.94
N ALA A 576 17.79 26.54 -11.36
CA ALA A 576 18.66 26.39 -12.51
C ALA A 576 17.82 26.26 -13.78
N ALA A 577 17.83 27.32 -14.57
CA ALA A 577 17.31 27.33 -15.93
C ALA A 577 18.16 26.46 -16.85
N ALA A 578 17.50 25.76 -17.76
CA ALA A 578 18.13 25.04 -18.85
C ALA A 578 17.75 25.66 -20.19
N SER A 579 18.57 25.38 -21.18
CA SER A 579 18.39 25.87 -22.54
C SER A 579 18.73 24.79 -23.55
N ASN A 580 18.06 24.83 -24.70
CA ASN A 580 18.34 23.97 -25.83
C ASN A 580 18.91 24.82 -26.97
N THR A 581 20.21 24.69 -27.21
CA THR A 581 20.92 25.43 -28.26
C THR A 581 20.50 25.04 -29.68
N THR A 582 19.81 23.91 -29.87
CA THR A 582 19.30 23.46 -31.17
C THR A 582 17.93 24.06 -31.47
N THR A 583 16.99 24.01 -30.52
CA THR A 583 15.61 24.49 -30.72
C THR A 583 15.43 25.96 -30.38
N GLY A 584 16.36 26.57 -29.62
CA GLY A 584 16.23 27.93 -29.10
C GLY A 584 15.36 28.02 -27.84
N GLU A 585 14.86 26.90 -27.34
CA GLU A 585 13.99 26.86 -26.16
C GLU A 585 14.78 27.13 -24.88
N VAL A 586 14.19 27.90 -23.97
CA VAL A 586 14.75 28.23 -22.66
C VAL A 586 13.69 28.08 -21.58
N SER A 587 14.07 27.50 -20.45
CA SER A 587 13.17 27.38 -19.31
C SER A 587 12.96 28.74 -18.67
N VAL A 588 11.74 29.02 -18.20
CA VAL A 588 11.37 30.35 -17.71
C VAL A 588 10.92 30.30 -16.27
N VAL A 589 11.41 31.24 -15.45
CA VAL A 589 10.80 31.59 -14.16
C VAL A 589 9.94 32.83 -14.37
N ARG A 590 8.63 32.68 -14.20
CA ARG A 590 7.64 33.73 -14.37
C ARG A 590 7.12 34.19 -13.02
N TYR A 591 7.03 35.49 -12.81
CA TYR A 591 6.34 36.09 -11.67
C TYR A 591 5.18 36.95 -12.16
N ASP A 592 4.00 36.81 -11.54
CA ASP A 592 2.83 37.61 -11.88
C ASP A 592 2.62 38.79 -10.91
N ALA A 593 2.38 39.98 -11.46
CA ALA A 593 2.03 41.20 -10.71
C ALA A 593 3.07 41.63 -9.64
N VAL A 594 4.34 41.72 -10.05
CA VAL A 594 5.45 42.27 -9.24
C VAL A 594 5.28 43.78 -9.09
N SER A 595 5.18 44.29 -7.86
CA SER A 595 4.93 45.71 -7.54
C SER A 595 6.06 46.40 -6.75
N GLY A 596 7.13 45.67 -6.43
CA GLY A 596 8.29 46.18 -5.70
C GLY A 596 9.55 45.37 -6.04
N ALA A 597 10.66 45.62 -5.34
CA ALA A 597 11.91 44.91 -5.57
C ALA A 597 11.75 43.40 -5.33
N LEU A 598 12.03 42.60 -6.36
CA LEU A 598 11.95 41.15 -6.33
C LEU A 598 13.30 40.57 -6.73
N SER A 599 13.93 39.82 -5.82
CA SER A 599 15.11 39.01 -6.14
C SER A 599 14.66 37.63 -6.62
N ILE A 600 15.06 37.28 -7.84
CA ILE A 600 14.72 36.02 -8.48
C ILE A 600 15.94 35.11 -8.35
N PRO A 601 15.83 34.00 -7.60
CA PRO A 601 16.94 33.09 -7.37
C PRO A 601 17.11 32.16 -8.57
N ILE A 602 17.54 32.70 -9.72
CA ILE A 602 17.73 31.97 -10.98
C ILE A 602 19.21 31.78 -11.29
N GLY A 603 19.54 30.82 -12.15
CA GLY A 603 20.87 30.63 -12.71
C GLY A 603 20.86 29.54 -13.76
N THR A 604 22.02 29.00 -14.09
CA THR A 604 22.18 27.85 -14.99
C THR A 604 22.44 26.57 -14.21
N ALA A 605 22.60 25.44 -14.91
CA ALA A 605 23.05 24.19 -14.30
C ALA A 605 24.43 24.30 -13.61
N SER A 606 25.25 25.30 -13.92
CA SER A 606 26.59 25.44 -13.33
C SER A 606 26.69 26.61 -12.35
N TYR A 607 25.94 27.69 -12.57
CA TYR A 607 26.14 28.94 -11.85
C TYR A 607 24.83 29.53 -11.32
N TYR A 608 24.86 30.08 -10.12
CA TYR A 608 23.79 30.93 -9.57
C TYR A 608 23.97 32.36 -10.11
N LEU A 609 22.94 32.90 -10.76
CA LEU A 609 23.01 34.13 -11.56
C LEU A 609 21.78 34.99 -11.31
N PRO A 610 21.61 35.50 -10.07
CA PRO A 610 20.37 36.12 -9.62
C PRO A 610 20.03 37.38 -10.43
N VAL A 611 18.74 37.66 -10.50
CA VAL A 611 18.21 38.91 -11.08
C VAL A 611 17.37 39.59 -10.03
N THR A 612 17.64 40.86 -9.75
CA THR A 612 16.73 41.71 -8.98
C THR A 612 15.98 42.62 -9.95
N ILE A 613 14.65 42.58 -9.88
CA ILE A 613 13.75 43.39 -10.71
C ILE A 613 12.99 44.34 -9.79
N THR A 614 13.10 45.65 -10.02
CA THR A 614 12.35 46.66 -9.28
C THR A 614 11.53 47.50 -10.26
N PRO A 615 10.28 47.09 -10.55
CA PRO A 615 9.44 47.80 -11.51
C PRO A 615 8.80 49.05 -10.89
N THR A 616 8.61 50.09 -11.70
CA THR A 616 7.92 51.33 -11.28
C THR A 616 6.40 51.21 -11.24
N SER A 617 5.84 50.17 -11.87
CA SER A 617 4.42 49.83 -11.80
C SER A 617 4.24 48.32 -11.74
N THR A 618 3.08 47.85 -11.29
CA THR A 618 2.81 46.40 -11.18
C THR A 618 2.92 45.71 -12.54
N SER A 619 3.88 44.79 -12.66
CA SER A 619 4.23 44.11 -13.92
C SER A 619 4.46 42.61 -13.72
N SER A 620 4.08 41.79 -14.71
CA SER A 620 4.49 40.38 -14.76
C SER A 620 5.76 40.23 -15.59
N PHE A 621 6.68 39.38 -15.14
CA PHE A 621 7.96 39.14 -15.81
C PHE A 621 8.19 37.64 -16.05
N ALA A 622 8.83 37.32 -17.17
CA ALA A 622 9.37 36.01 -17.50
C ALA A 622 10.89 36.14 -17.61
N VAL A 623 11.63 35.38 -16.81
CA VAL A 623 13.09 35.43 -16.76
C VAL A 623 13.66 34.06 -17.11
N SER A 624 14.65 34.06 -18.00
CA SER A 624 15.45 32.87 -18.31
C SER A 624 16.91 33.27 -18.38
N VAL A 625 17.81 32.33 -18.08
CA VAL A 625 19.25 32.56 -18.07
C VAL A 625 19.95 31.40 -18.74
N PHE A 626 20.94 31.69 -19.60
CA PHE A 626 21.76 30.68 -20.23
C PHE A 626 23.21 31.15 -20.38
N GLU A 627 24.13 30.18 -20.32
CA GLU A 627 25.57 30.39 -20.56
C GLU A 627 25.86 30.49 -22.06
N GLY A 628 26.87 31.29 -22.42
CA GLY A 628 27.25 31.47 -23.82
C GLY A 628 26.58 32.69 -24.44
N ILE A 629 27.15 33.87 -24.23
CA ILE A 629 26.65 35.10 -24.87
C ILE A 629 26.77 34.99 -26.40
N THR A 630 25.68 35.33 -27.09
CA THR A 630 25.56 35.23 -28.55
C THR A 630 25.31 36.60 -29.16
N ALA A 631 25.64 36.78 -30.45
CA ALA A 631 25.56 38.06 -31.15
C ALA A 631 24.15 38.68 -31.18
N ASN A 632 23.10 37.86 -31.10
CA ASN A 632 21.69 38.29 -31.10
C ASN A 632 21.00 38.08 -29.74
N GLY A 633 21.72 37.67 -28.71
CA GLY A 633 21.16 37.42 -27.38
C GLY A 633 20.21 36.21 -27.28
N MET A 634 20.12 35.37 -28.31
CA MET A 634 19.32 34.14 -28.30
C MET A 634 20.21 32.91 -28.07
N VAL A 635 19.68 31.85 -27.45
CA VAL A 635 20.48 30.67 -27.08
C VAL A 635 20.98 29.85 -28.27
N ASN A 636 20.30 29.96 -29.42
CA ASN A 636 20.71 29.37 -30.70
C ASN A 636 21.42 30.39 -31.62
N GLY A 637 21.76 31.57 -31.10
CA GLY A 637 22.52 32.57 -31.84
C GLY A 637 23.98 32.19 -32.01
N THR A 638 24.68 32.90 -32.90
CA THR A 638 26.13 32.74 -33.08
C THR A 638 26.84 33.18 -31.79
N PRO A 639 27.60 32.30 -31.11
CA PRO A 639 28.36 32.66 -29.92
C PRO A 639 29.34 33.79 -30.22
N LEU A 640 29.52 34.72 -29.28
CA LEU A 640 30.59 35.71 -29.38
C LEU A 640 31.95 34.99 -29.45
N LEU A 641 32.85 35.57 -30.24
CA LEU A 641 34.22 35.10 -30.39
C LEU A 641 34.97 35.18 -29.05
N PRO A 642 36.01 34.35 -28.83
CA PRO A 642 36.80 34.41 -27.61
C PRO A 642 37.39 35.80 -27.30
N SER A 643 37.72 36.59 -28.33
CA SER A 643 38.19 37.98 -28.19
C SER A 643 37.10 38.92 -27.68
N GLU A 644 35.89 38.79 -28.20
CA GLU A 644 34.73 39.60 -27.79
C GLU A 644 34.27 39.24 -26.36
N LYS A 645 34.50 37.99 -25.93
CA LYS A 645 34.20 37.52 -24.58
C LYS A 645 35.12 38.08 -23.50
N GLN A 646 36.23 38.76 -23.85
CA GLN A 646 37.18 39.27 -22.85
C GLN A 646 36.56 40.38 -21.98
N THR A 647 35.65 41.17 -22.55
CA THR A 647 35.07 42.37 -21.92
C THR A 647 33.58 42.22 -21.59
N VAL A 648 33.07 40.99 -21.57
CA VAL A 648 31.68 40.69 -21.19
C VAL A 648 31.62 39.50 -20.26
N VAL A 649 30.53 39.39 -19.50
CA VAL A 649 30.19 38.15 -18.79
C VAL A 649 29.55 37.20 -19.79
N ASN A 650 30.04 35.96 -19.89
CA ASN A 650 29.64 34.98 -20.89
C ASN A 650 28.28 34.31 -20.58
N VAL A 651 27.25 35.14 -20.43
CA VAL A 651 25.91 34.72 -20.01
C VAL A 651 24.87 35.72 -20.48
N VAL A 652 23.65 35.26 -20.68
CA VAL A 652 22.52 36.10 -21.10
C VAL A 652 21.37 35.93 -20.12
N TRP A 653 20.82 37.06 -19.66
CA TRP A 653 19.55 37.11 -18.94
C TRP A 653 18.48 37.60 -19.90
N ASN A 654 17.59 36.71 -20.30
CA ASN A 654 16.46 37.07 -21.14
C ASN A 654 15.26 37.36 -20.24
N ILE A 655 14.99 38.66 -20.06
CA ILE A 655 13.98 39.20 -19.15
C ILE A 655 12.89 39.84 -20.01
N ASN A 656 11.74 39.20 -20.06
CA ASN A 656 10.59 39.64 -20.84
C ASN A 656 9.48 40.14 -19.91
N ARG A 657 9.03 41.37 -20.12
CA ARG A 657 7.82 41.87 -19.45
C ARG A 657 6.59 41.36 -20.20
N LEU A 658 5.70 40.70 -19.47
CA LEU A 658 4.47 40.13 -20.00
C LEU A 658 3.27 41.09 -19.86
N THR A 659 3.25 41.90 -18.80
CA THR A 659 2.19 42.88 -18.52
C THR A 659 2.73 44.12 -17.79
N GLY A 660 1.98 45.22 -17.79
CA GLY A 660 2.36 46.49 -17.16
C GLY A 660 3.29 47.36 -18.02
N SER A 661 3.69 48.52 -17.49
CA SER A 661 4.45 49.54 -18.23
C SER A 661 5.46 50.29 -17.34
N GLY A 662 6.16 51.28 -17.89
CA GLY A 662 7.12 52.11 -17.14
C GLY A 662 8.52 51.50 -17.03
N ASN A 663 9.46 52.25 -16.46
CA ASN A 663 10.85 51.81 -16.33
C ASN A 663 11.00 50.75 -15.24
N THR A 664 12.12 50.04 -15.23
CA THR A 664 12.47 49.04 -14.22
C THR A 664 13.94 49.10 -13.94
N ASP A 665 14.32 49.15 -12.67
CA ASP A 665 15.70 48.94 -12.28
C ASP A 665 15.94 47.43 -12.29
N LEU A 666 16.88 47.02 -13.13
CA LEU A 666 17.39 45.66 -13.19
C LEU A 666 18.77 45.63 -12.56
N GLN A 667 18.99 44.62 -11.72
CA GLN A 667 20.32 44.25 -11.26
C GLN A 667 20.58 42.79 -11.64
N LEU A 668 21.69 42.54 -12.34
CA LEU A 668 22.11 41.21 -12.75
C LEU A 668 23.34 40.83 -11.92
N GLY A 669 23.31 39.67 -11.27
CA GLY A 669 24.45 39.12 -10.54
C GLY A 669 25.05 37.94 -11.28
N TRP A 670 26.38 37.86 -11.36
CA TRP A 670 27.07 36.78 -12.06
C TRP A 670 28.11 36.07 -11.20
N ASN A 671 28.66 34.99 -11.74
CA ASN A 671 29.77 34.26 -11.16
C ASN A 671 31.09 34.65 -11.85
N ALA A 672 32.14 34.89 -11.07
CA ALA A 672 33.45 35.29 -11.58
C ALA A 672 34.05 34.32 -12.62
N ALA A 673 33.69 33.03 -12.57
CA ALA A 673 34.15 32.04 -13.55
C ALA A 673 33.59 32.27 -14.97
N LEU A 674 32.56 33.11 -15.13
CA LEU A 674 31.96 33.45 -16.42
C LEU A 674 32.51 34.76 -17.02
N GLU A 675 33.33 35.48 -16.27
CA GLU A 675 33.93 36.72 -16.74
C GLU A 675 35.05 36.44 -17.76
N GLY A 676 35.13 37.29 -18.78
CA GLY A 676 36.34 37.37 -19.60
C GLY A 676 37.55 37.76 -18.76
N SER A 677 38.74 37.33 -19.19
CA SER A 677 39.99 37.53 -18.45
C SER A 677 40.33 39.00 -18.18
N THR A 678 39.84 39.93 -19.00
CA THR A 678 40.07 41.37 -18.79
C THR A 678 38.95 42.01 -17.96
N PHE A 679 37.72 41.52 -18.04
CA PHE A 679 36.55 42.07 -17.36
C PHE A 679 36.75 42.27 -15.84
N ALA A 680 37.28 41.27 -15.14
CA ALA A 680 37.53 41.31 -13.69
C ALA A 680 38.52 42.41 -13.26
N THR A 681 39.34 42.93 -14.19
CA THR A 681 40.39 43.93 -13.92
C THR A 681 39.96 45.35 -14.26
N LEU A 682 38.80 45.53 -14.90
CA LEU A 682 38.31 46.84 -15.33
C LEU A 682 37.74 47.62 -14.14
N PRO A 683 37.91 48.95 -14.09
CA PRO A 683 37.29 49.75 -13.05
C PRO A 683 35.76 49.70 -13.16
N ASN A 684 35.07 49.78 -12.02
CA ASN A 684 33.61 49.77 -11.93
C ASN A 684 32.91 50.79 -12.86
N THR A 685 33.58 51.90 -13.19
CA THR A 685 33.09 52.94 -14.11
C THR A 685 33.03 52.50 -15.57
N ASP A 686 33.84 51.51 -15.95
CA ASP A 686 33.94 51.03 -17.32
C ASP A 686 33.02 49.83 -17.56
N ILE A 687 32.32 49.34 -16.52
CA ILE A 687 31.43 48.18 -16.56
C ILE A 687 29.98 48.64 -16.45
N GLY A 688 29.09 48.03 -17.24
CA GLY A 688 27.65 48.28 -17.17
C GLY A 688 26.82 47.17 -17.79
N MET A 689 25.50 47.32 -17.74
CA MET A 689 24.56 46.41 -18.37
C MET A 689 24.53 46.64 -19.88
N ILE A 690 24.57 45.58 -20.67
CA ILE A 690 24.38 45.64 -22.13
C ILE A 690 23.04 45.01 -22.48
N ALA A 691 22.35 45.54 -23.48
CA ALA A 691 21.07 45.02 -23.95
C ALA A 691 21.15 44.68 -25.44
N ASN A 692 20.44 43.64 -25.88
CA ASN A 692 20.38 43.24 -27.28
C ASN A 692 18.93 43.30 -27.80
N GLY A 693 18.71 44.14 -28.82
CA GLY A 693 17.42 44.31 -29.49
C GLY A 693 17.15 43.30 -30.62
N GLY A 694 17.99 42.27 -30.79
CA GLY A 694 17.85 41.21 -31.80
C GLY A 694 18.94 41.18 -32.87
N SER A 695 19.85 42.16 -32.92
CA SER A 695 20.90 42.25 -33.95
C SER A 695 22.28 42.71 -33.45
N SER A 696 22.36 43.44 -32.33
CA SER A 696 23.63 43.89 -31.75
C SER A 696 23.47 44.22 -30.26
N TRP A 697 24.56 44.09 -29.51
CA TRP A 697 24.66 44.51 -28.11
C TRP A 697 24.90 46.01 -28.02
N SER A 698 24.18 46.69 -27.12
CA SER A 698 24.37 48.11 -26.84
C SER A 698 25.71 48.38 -26.15
N LEU A 699 26.10 49.66 -26.10
CA LEU A 699 27.10 50.10 -25.14
C LEU A 699 26.62 49.84 -23.70
N PRO A 700 27.55 49.64 -22.74
CA PRO A 700 27.19 49.46 -21.34
C PRO A 700 26.42 50.68 -20.80
N ILE A 701 25.32 50.41 -20.11
CA ILE A 701 24.48 51.39 -19.42
C ILE A 701 24.45 51.10 -17.92
N GLY A 702 24.24 52.14 -17.12
CA GLY A 702 24.21 52.01 -15.67
C GLY A 702 25.60 51.85 -15.06
N VAL A 703 25.68 51.12 -13.95
CA VAL A 703 26.92 50.97 -13.17
C VAL A 703 27.22 49.50 -12.89
N GLY A 704 28.49 49.13 -12.98
CA GLY A 704 29.01 47.82 -12.59
C GLY A 704 29.71 47.84 -11.24
N ASP A 705 29.78 46.67 -10.62
CA ASP A 705 30.61 46.36 -9.47
C ASP A 705 31.32 45.02 -9.74
N ASN A 706 32.59 45.08 -10.10
CA ASN A 706 33.43 43.91 -10.41
C ASN A 706 33.85 43.12 -9.16
N THR A 707 33.60 43.65 -7.96
CA THR A 707 33.95 42.99 -6.70
C THR A 707 32.73 42.24 -6.16
N ALA A 708 31.56 42.87 -6.24
CA ALA A 708 30.28 42.23 -5.92
C ALA A 708 29.72 41.37 -7.07
N ASN A 709 30.32 41.43 -8.26
CA ASN A 709 29.88 40.78 -9.49
C ASN A 709 28.43 41.13 -9.88
N THR A 710 28.12 42.43 -9.91
CA THR A 710 26.78 42.94 -10.26
C THR A 710 26.81 44.10 -11.25
N VAL A 711 25.76 44.23 -12.08
CA VAL A 711 25.49 45.42 -12.91
C VAL A 711 24.07 45.87 -12.65
N THR A 712 23.88 47.18 -12.51
CA THR A 712 22.57 47.78 -12.26
C THR A 712 22.26 48.85 -13.30
N ALA A 713 21.08 48.79 -13.92
CA ALA A 713 20.64 49.78 -14.89
C ALA A 713 19.11 49.99 -14.84
N ASN A 714 18.68 51.23 -15.09
CA ASN A 714 17.28 51.56 -15.33
C ASN A 714 16.95 51.31 -16.80
N VAL A 715 16.00 50.43 -17.08
CA VAL A 715 15.63 50.05 -18.46
C VAL A 715 14.15 50.26 -18.74
N SER A 716 13.83 50.57 -19.99
CA SER A 716 12.45 50.74 -20.49
C SER A 716 12.09 49.73 -21.59
N SER A 717 13.09 49.06 -22.18
CA SER A 717 12.95 47.97 -23.15
C SER A 717 13.35 46.64 -22.49
N PHE A 718 12.75 45.54 -22.92
CA PHE A 718 12.92 44.20 -22.35
C PHE A 718 13.29 43.18 -23.43
N GLY A 719 14.04 42.15 -23.07
CA GLY A 719 14.63 41.19 -24.00
C GLY A 719 15.90 40.58 -23.40
N ALA A 720 16.94 40.44 -24.23
CA ALA A 720 18.22 39.87 -23.81
C ALA A 720 19.15 40.94 -23.19
N PHE A 721 19.66 40.65 -21.99
CA PHE A 721 20.60 41.49 -21.26
C PHE A 721 21.88 40.72 -20.93
N GLY A 722 22.96 41.45 -20.71
CA GLY A 722 24.27 40.96 -20.28
C GLY A 722 25.02 42.02 -19.47
N ALA A 723 26.25 41.73 -19.10
CA ALA A 723 27.18 42.68 -18.49
C ALA A 723 28.40 42.83 -19.40
N GLY A 724 28.81 44.07 -19.67
CA GLY A 724 29.87 44.40 -20.63
C GLY A 724 30.64 45.66 -20.26
N ALA A 725 31.74 45.94 -20.96
CA ALA A 725 32.62 47.08 -20.67
C ALA A 725 32.82 48.07 -21.83
N VAL A 726 33.24 49.29 -21.50
CA VAL A 726 33.50 50.41 -22.43
C VAL A 726 34.91 50.28 -23.08
N PRO A 727 35.12 50.68 -24.35
CA PRO A 727 36.46 50.75 -24.96
C PRO A 727 37.32 51.95 -24.52
N GLN A 728 38.65 51.83 -24.64
CA GLN A 728 39.69 52.82 -24.31
C GLN A 728 40.65 53.08 -25.51
N VAL A 729 41.58 54.05 -25.41
CA VAL A 729 42.44 54.48 -26.54
C VAL A 729 43.89 54.79 -26.13
N GLN A 730 44.87 54.03 -26.65
CA GLN A 730 46.32 54.27 -26.50
C GLN A 730 47.11 53.85 -27.78
N PRO A 731 48.39 54.30 -27.97
CA PRO A 731 49.08 54.24 -29.26
C PRO A 731 49.98 53.00 -29.52
N PHE A 732 50.60 52.98 -30.71
CA PHE A 732 51.29 51.85 -31.37
C PHE A 732 52.63 52.31 -32.01
N VAL A 733 53.68 51.46 -32.05
CA VAL A 733 55.04 51.81 -32.53
C VAL A 733 55.70 50.65 -33.32
N PHE A 734 56.56 50.92 -34.30
CA PHE A 734 57.28 49.91 -35.13
C PHE A 734 58.68 50.40 -35.58
N ASN A 735 59.66 49.48 -35.66
CA ASN A 735 61.11 49.77 -35.70
C ASN A 735 61.84 49.09 -36.88
N THR A 736 63.06 49.54 -37.20
CA THR A 736 63.85 49.11 -38.38
C THR A 736 64.34 47.65 -38.35
N LEU A 737 64.66 47.10 -39.54
CA LEU A 737 64.81 45.64 -39.78
C LEU A 737 66.15 45.25 -40.43
N PRO A 738 66.63 44.00 -40.25
CA PRO A 738 67.86 43.46 -40.86
C PRO A 738 67.64 42.71 -42.20
N PRO A 739 68.70 42.51 -43.02
CA PRO A 739 68.69 41.65 -44.22
C PRO A 739 68.89 40.16 -43.91
N LYS A 740 68.68 39.29 -44.93
CA LYS A 740 68.49 37.83 -44.80
C LYS A 740 69.01 37.00 -46.00
N ILE A 741 68.93 35.67 -45.88
CA ILE A 741 69.14 34.62 -46.89
C ILE A 741 67.86 33.77 -47.03
N TYR A 742 67.53 33.23 -48.21
CA TYR A 742 66.36 32.31 -48.32
C TYR A 742 66.66 30.98 -47.64
N GLY A 743 65.71 30.51 -46.83
CA GLY A 743 65.95 29.44 -45.86
C GLY A 743 66.44 29.94 -44.49
N ASP A 744 66.67 31.26 -44.31
CA ASP A 744 66.79 31.83 -42.97
C ASP A 744 65.46 31.71 -42.23
N ALA A 745 65.55 31.53 -40.91
CA ALA A 745 64.39 31.45 -40.06
C ALA A 745 63.62 32.78 -39.96
N ASP A 746 62.33 32.67 -39.70
CA ASP A 746 61.42 33.79 -39.46
C ASP A 746 61.88 34.66 -38.28
N PHE A 747 61.56 35.95 -38.31
CA PHE A 747 61.98 36.91 -37.28
C PHE A 747 60.90 37.97 -37.03
N ASN A 748 60.70 38.41 -35.79
CA ASN A 748 59.69 39.45 -35.53
C ASN A 748 60.17 40.84 -35.97
N GLY A 749 59.24 41.68 -36.42
CA GLY A 749 59.53 43.06 -36.83
C GLY A 749 59.72 44.08 -35.70
N GLY A 750 59.48 43.70 -34.44
CA GLY A 750 59.75 44.57 -33.28
C GLY A 750 58.77 45.73 -33.06
N ALA A 751 57.54 45.65 -33.58
CA ALA A 751 56.46 46.57 -33.24
C ALA A 751 55.91 46.30 -31.83
N THR A 752 55.45 47.36 -31.14
CA THR A 752 54.93 47.30 -29.75
C THR A 752 53.62 48.07 -29.59
N SER A 753 52.75 47.57 -28.72
CA SER A 753 51.43 48.12 -28.40
C SER A 753 51.01 47.72 -26.98
N LEU A 754 50.14 48.52 -26.34
CA LEU A 754 49.47 48.15 -25.07
C LEU A 754 48.26 47.23 -25.29
N ASN A 755 47.78 47.12 -26.53
CA ASN A 755 46.85 46.06 -26.92
C ASN A 755 47.63 44.75 -27.03
N SER A 756 47.62 43.95 -25.96
CA SER A 756 48.25 42.63 -25.92
C SER A 756 47.31 41.49 -26.34
N THR A 757 46.04 41.80 -26.60
CA THR A 757 44.94 40.84 -26.80
C THR A 757 44.76 40.50 -28.29
N VAL A 758 45.04 41.45 -29.19
CA VAL A 758 45.12 41.24 -30.63
C VAL A 758 46.58 41.37 -31.07
N PRO A 759 47.14 40.37 -31.75
CA PRO A 759 48.53 40.41 -32.17
C PRO A 759 48.77 41.49 -33.21
N ILE A 760 49.97 42.05 -33.20
CA ILE A 760 50.43 42.90 -34.30
C ILE A 760 50.66 42.00 -35.52
N VAL A 761 50.00 42.35 -36.62
CA VAL A 761 50.06 41.64 -37.89
C VAL A 761 50.96 42.42 -38.84
N TYR A 762 52.02 41.79 -39.32
CA TYR A 762 52.79 42.36 -40.40
C TYR A 762 52.15 42.04 -41.76
N SER A 763 52.42 42.86 -42.77
CA SER A 763 52.21 42.57 -44.19
C SER A 763 53.44 42.97 -44.98
N SER A 764 53.59 42.48 -46.21
CA SER A 764 54.77 42.68 -47.03
C SER A 764 54.35 43.13 -48.43
N SER A 765 55.05 44.11 -49.00
CA SER A 765 54.73 44.67 -50.31
C SER A 765 55.17 43.78 -51.48
N ASN A 766 56.10 42.87 -51.24
CA ASN A 766 56.61 41.92 -52.23
C ASN A 766 56.63 40.51 -51.65
N LEU A 767 55.54 39.78 -51.90
CA LEU A 767 55.30 38.45 -51.38
C LEU A 767 56.20 37.37 -52.00
N ALA A 768 56.86 37.66 -53.12
CA ALA A 768 57.86 36.77 -53.71
C ALA A 768 59.19 36.80 -52.93
N VAL A 769 59.37 37.75 -52.01
CA VAL A 769 60.58 37.92 -51.20
C VAL A 769 60.30 37.66 -49.72
N ALA A 770 59.19 38.19 -49.22
CA ALA A 770 58.74 37.92 -47.87
C ALA A 770 57.21 37.87 -47.82
N THR A 771 56.64 36.82 -47.25
CA THR A 771 55.30 36.88 -46.64
C THR A 771 55.48 37.02 -45.12
N ILE A 772 54.40 36.91 -44.35
CA ILE A 772 54.41 36.97 -42.89
C ILE A 772 53.82 35.65 -42.41
N VAL A 773 54.60 34.89 -41.64
CA VAL A 773 54.24 33.57 -41.13
C VAL A 773 54.36 33.58 -39.61
N ASN A 774 53.29 33.18 -38.91
CA ASN A 774 53.19 33.18 -37.45
C ASN A 774 53.50 34.52 -36.78
N GLY A 775 53.11 35.63 -37.42
CA GLY A 775 53.37 36.99 -36.91
C GLY A 775 54.84 37.41 -36.98
N ASN A 776 55.71 36.54 -37.48
CA ASN A 776 57.08 36.87 -37.82
C ASN A 776 57.17 37.13 -39.33
N ILE A 777 58.17 37.92 -39.69
CA ILE A 777 58.53 38.19 -41.08
C ILE A 777 59.19 36.92 -41.63
N HIS A 778 58.55 36.34 -42.63
CA HIS A 778 58.94 35.11 -43.30
C HIS A 778 59.60 35.44 -44.64
N ILE A 779 60.31 34.46 -45.20
CA ILE A 779 61.36 34.70 -46.17
C ILE A 779 61.10 33.74 -47.34
N THR A 780 60.37 34.21 -48.35
CA THR A 780 59.76 33.37 -49.41
C THR A 780 60.58 33.30 -50.69
N GLY A 781 61.55 34.18 -50.87
CA GLY A 781 62.46 34.14 -51.99
C GLY A 781 63.49 35.26 -51.93
N ALA A 782 64.50 35.20 -52.79
CA ALA A 782 65.53 36.23 -52.86
C ALA A 782 65.00 37.54 -53.49
N GLY A 783 65.37 38.71 -52.95
CA GLY A 783 64.96 40.03 -53.48
C GLY A 783 64.85 41.11 -52.40
N ILE A 784 63.93 42.07 -52.55
CA ILE A 784 63.66 43.22 -51.63
C ILE A 784 62.14 43.36 -51.34
N SER A 785 61.73 43.76 -50.13
CA SER A 785 60.32 44.02 -49.75
C SER A 785 60.12 45.09 -48.65
N THR A 786 59.01 45.85 -48.69
CA THR A 786 58.55 46.76 -47.62
C THR A 786 57.59 46.04 -46.67
N ILE A 787 57.82 46.10 -45.35
CA ILE A 787 56.97 45.46 -44.34
C ILE A 787 56.09 46.50 -43.63
N THR A 788 54.80 46.24 -43.48
CA THR A 788 53.83 47.08 -42.74
C THR A 788 53.39 46.37 -41.47
N ALA A 789 53.48 46.98 -40.29
CA ALA A 789 52.89 46.44 -39.06
C ALA A 789 51.49 47.05 -38.86
N THR A 790 50.48 46.24 -38.58
CA THR A 790 49.08 46.63 -38.39
C THR A 790 48.51 45.92 -37.19
N GLN A 791 47.75 46.60 -36.34
CA GLN A 791 47.00 45.95 -35.26
C GLN A 791 45.51 46.25 -35.41
N ALA A 792 44.70 45.20 -35.42
CA ALA A 792 43.25 45.33 -35.49
C ALA A 792 42.67 45.70 -34.11
N SER A 793 41.44 46.24 -34.10
CA SER A 793 40.70 46.43 -32.85
C SER A 793 40.40 45.07 -32.20
N ASP A 794 40.54 44.99 -30.87
CA ASP A 794 40.12 43.85 -30.04
C ASP A 794 38.75 44.09 -29.38
N GLY A 795 38.05 45.16 -29.77
CA GLY A 795 36.84 45.64 -29.11
C GLY A 795 37.11 46.57 -27.92
N PHE A 796 38.29 46.47 -27.28
CA PHE A 796 38.70 47.36 -26.19
C PHE A 796 39.56 48.54 -26.68
N TYR A 797 40.32 48.39 -27.76
CA TYR A 797 41.21 49.39 -28.37
C TYR A 797 40.90 49.62 -29.87
N PRO A 798 41.25 50.78 -30.44
CA PRO A 798 41.21 51.03 -31.89
C PRO A 798 42.41 50.39 -32.65
N ALA A 799 42.45 50.58 -33.97
CA ALA A 799 43.45 50.01 -34.88
C ALA A 799 44.50 51.04 -35.38
N ALA A 800 45.72 50.60 -35.73
CA ALA A 800 46.83 51.43 -36.20
C ALA A 800 47.84 50.68 -37.11
N SER A 801 48.67 51.40 -37.89
CA SER A 801 49.75 50.80 -38.72
C SER A 801 50.93 51.71 -39.09
N VAL A 802 52.11 51.14 -39.41
CA VAL A 802 53.42 51.79 -39.73
C VAL A 802 54.26 50.91 -40.70
N THR A 803 55.31 51.42 -41.40
CA THR A 803 56.10 50.71 -42.45
C THR A 803 57.64 50.68 -42.28
N GLN A 804 58.32 49.64 -42.84
CA GLN A 804 59.78 49.32 -42.79
C GLN A 804 60.26 48.50 -44.04
N LEU A 805 61.52 48.00 -44.13
CA LEU A 805 62.14 47.41 -45.37
C LEU A 805 63.05 46.16 -45.15
N LEU A 806 63.26 45.28 -46.16
CA LEU A 806 63.96 43.97 -46.08
C LEU A 806 64.71 43.52 -47.39
N THR A 807 65.66 42.56 -47.34
CA THR A 807 66.42 41.97 -48.49
C THR A 807 66.86 40.49 -48.28
N VAL A 808 66.97 39.62 -49.32
CA VAL A 808 67.08 38.11 -49.24
C VAL A 808 67.97 37.39 -50.33
N SER A 809 68.53 36.16 -50.08
CA SER A 809 69.43 35.30 -50.96
C SER A 809 68.94 33.83 -51.29
N LYS A 810 69.74 32.75 -51.58
CA LYS A 810 69.32 31.42 -52.22
C LYS A 810 70.01 30.07 -51.79
N ALA A 811 69.62 28.88 -52.35
CA ALA A 811 69.91 27.47 -51.89
C ALA A 811 70.21 26.34 -52.98
N THR A 812 70.06 25.01 -52.68
CA THR A 812 70.51 23.78 -53.47
C THR A 812 69.65 22.48 -53.24
N LEU A 813 69.67 21.39 -54.06
CA LEU A 813 68.62 20.30 -54.07
C LEU A 813 69.02 18.85 -54.56
N THR A 814 68.20 17.80 -54.32
CA THR A 814 68.19 16.42 -54.90
C THR A 814 66.80 15.69 -54.79
N ILE A 815 66.55 14.61 -55.56
CA ILE A 815 65.26 13.88 -55.78
C ILE A 815 65.42 12.33 -55.75
N THR A 816 64.35 11.58 -55.47
CA THR A 816 64.18 10.10 -55.43
C THR A 816 62.72 9.72 -55.80
N ALA A 817 62.35 8.42 -55.91
CA ALA A 817 60.99 8.00 -56.30
C ALA A 817 60.46 6.74 -55.58
N ASP A 818 59.16 6.49 -55.73
CA ASP A 818 58.36 5.81 -54.69
C ASP A 818 57.67 4.49 -55.16
N ASN A 819 57.18 3.70 -54.20
CA ASN A 819 56.42 2.45 -54.43
C ASN A 819 54.89 2.66 -54.36
N LYS A 820 54.09 1.72 -54.92
CA LYS A 820 52.61 1.80 -55.03
C LYS A 820 51.89 0.43 -54.93
N THR A 821 50.59 0.42 -54.65
CA THR A 821 49.73 -0.78 -54.53
C THR A 821 48.28 -0.50 -54.94
N LYS A 822 47.53 -1.51 -55.44
CA LYS A 822 46.11 -1.39 -55.87
C LYS A 822 45.26 -2.64 -55.60
N PHE A 823 44.02 -2.66 -56.11
CA PHE A 823 43.14 -3.82 -56.21
C PHE A 823 43.01 -4.33 -57.66
N GLN A 824 42.64 -5.60 -57.85
CA GLN A 824 42.52 -6.26 -59.16
C GLN A 824 41.32 -5.73 -59.94
N GLY A 825 41.45 -5.59 -61.27
CA GLY A 825 40.42 -5.04 -62.15
C GLY A 825 40.20 -3.52 -62.01
N GLN A 826 40.59 -2.93 -60.87
CA GLN A 826 40.57 -1.49 -60.63
C GLN A 826 41.68 -0.78 -61.43
N VAL A 827 41.52 0.53 -61.63
CA VAL A 827 42.52 1.39 -62.27
C VAL A 827 43.82 1.48 -61.47
N ASN A 828 44.90 1.94 -62.10
CA ASN A 828 46.21 2.04 -61.48
C ASN A 828 46.37 3.36 -60.68
N PRO A 829 47.06 3.35 -59.53
CA PRO A 829 47.34 4.55 -58.75
C PRO A 829 48.42 5.42 -59.43
N PRO A 830 48.43 6.75 -59.19
CA PRO A 830 49.48 7.64 -59.68
C PRO A 830 50.88 7.29 -59.16
N LEU A 831 51.89 7.66 -59.93
CA LEU A 831 53.31 7.53 -59.56
C LEU A 831 53.74 8.83 -58.84
N THR A 832 54.66 8.74 -57.87
CA THR A 832 55.09 9.88 -57.05
C THR A 832 56.58 9.86 -56.78
N ALA A 833 57.11 10.96 -56.22
CA ALA A 833 58.52 11.17 -55.97
C ALA A 833 58.82 11.75 -54.56
N THR A 834 60.02 11.49 -54.08
CA THR A 834 60.58 11.89 -52.77
C THR A 834 61.80 12.80 -52.95
N TYR A 835 62.16 13.62 -51.96
CA TYR A 835 63.03 14.79 -52.17
C TYR A 835 63.96 15.08 -50.97
N THR A 836 65.13 15.67 -51.23
CA THR A 836 66.14 16.04 -50.22
C THR A 836 66.88 17.33 -50.62
N GLY A 837 67.21 18.20 -49.66
CA GLY A 837 67.95 19.46 -49.92
C GLY A 837 67.07 20.69 -50.16
N PHE A 838 65.78 20.51 -50.49
CA PHE A 838 64.81 21.59 -50.38
C PHE A 838 64.87 22.22 -48.98
N VAL A 839 65.05 23.54 -48.94
CA VAL A 839 64.88 24.32 -47.73
C VAL A 839 63.44 24.81 -47.68
N ALA A 840 63.01 25.35 -46.52
CA ALA A 840 61.65 25.83 -46.31
C ALA A 840 60.54 24.79 -46.58
N GLY A 841 60.85 23.48 -46.54
CA GLY A 841 59.87 22.42 -46.76
C GLY A 841 59.33 22.32 -48.19
N GLU A 842 60.06 22.87 -49.17
CA GLU A 842 59.68 22.82 -50.58
C GLU A 842 59.68 21.38 -51.16
N THR A 843 59.01 21.23 -52.32
CA THR A 843 58.69 19.93 -52.94
C THR A 843 58.74 20.01 -54.48
N VAL A 844 58.16 19.03 -55.18
CA VAL A 844 58.07 18.86 -56.65
C VAL A 844 57.79 20.15 -57.43
N ALA A 845 57.17 21.12 -56.78
CA ALA A 845 56.61 22.33 -57.37
C ALA A 845 57.55 23.54 -57.33
N ALA A 846 58.62 23.51 -56.53
CA ALA A 846 59.62 24.58 -56.43
C ALA A 846 60.55 24.67 -57.67
N LEU A 847 60.03 24.22 -58.81
CA LEU A 847 60.78 23.81 -59.98
C LEU A 847 60.16 24.42 -61.25
N LEU A 848 61.00 25.03 -62.08
CA LEU A 848 60.63 25.53 -63.41
C LEU A 848 60.59 24.40 -64.45
N THR A 849 60.88 23.16 -64.04
CA THR A 849 60.59 21.92 -64.79
C THR A 849 60.45 20.79 -63.76
N PRO A 850 59.32 20.04 -63.71
CA PRO A 850 59.16 18.90 -62.81
C PRO A 850 59.75 17.61 -63.40
N PRO A 851 60.10 16.60 -62.57
CA PRO A 851 60.61 15.32 -63.04
C PRO A 851 59.52 14.42 -63.62
N VAL A 852 59.81 13.67 -64.69
CA VAL A 852 58.84 12.84 -65.42
C VAL A 852 59.02 11.35 -65.09
N LEU A 853 57.92 10.60 -64.92
CA LEU A 853 57.91 9.18 -64.52
C LEU A 853 57.12 8.26 -65.47
N SER A 854 57.37 6.93 -65.38
CA SER A 854 56.65 5.89 -66.17
C SER A 854 56.50 4.55 -65.42
N THR A 855 55.61 3.65 -65.88
CA THR A 855 55.45 2.26 -65.40
C THR A 855 54.81 1.35 -66.47
N THR A 856 54.72 0.04 -66.22
CA THR A 856 54.19 -0.98 -67.16
C THR A 856 52.96 -1.76 -66.65
N ALA A 857 52.35 -1.37 -65.52
CA ALA A 857 51.14 -1.99 -64.97
C ALA A 857 49.86 -1.67 -65.78
N VAL A 858 48.81 -2.50 -65.71
CA VAL A 858 47.51 -2.28 -66.40
C VAL A 858 46.28 -2.57 -65.52
N THR A 859 45.11 -2.09 -65.93
CA THR A 859 43.83 -2.24 -65.21
C THR A 859 43.49 -3.70 -64.90
N ALA A 860 43.47 -4.57 -65.92
CA ALA A 860 43.13 -5.99 -65.83
C ALA A 860 44.26 -6.89 -65.31
N SER A 861 45.35 -6.33 -64.77
CA SER A 861 46.47 -7.11 -64.24
C SER A 861 45.98 -8.11 -63.18
N PRO A 862 46.32 -9.41 -63.32
CA PRO A 862 46.24 -10.38 -62.23
C PRO A 862 47.18 -9.98 -61.07
N ALA A 863 47.30 -10.82 -60.03
CA ALA A 863 48.34 -10.61 -59.01
C ALA A 863 49.76 -10.57 -59.62
N GLY A 864 50.51 -9.49 -59.37
CA GLY A 864 51.83 -9.25 -59.95
C GLY A 864 52.43 -7.89 -59.53
N THR A 865 53.65 -7.60 -59.99
CA THR A 865 54.43 -6.39 -59.64
C THR A 865 55.09 -5.77 -60.87
N TYR A 866 55.40 -4.46 -60.80
CA TYR A 866 55.94 -3.66 -61.92
C TYR A 866 56.90 -2.56 -61.44
N PRO A 867 57.88 -2.09 -62.25
CA PRO A 867 58.83 -1.03 -61.90
C PRO A 867 58.36 0.39 -62.26
N ILE A 868 59.08 1.41 -61.77
CA ILE A 868 58.90 2.85 -62.02
C ILE A 868 60.27 3.52 -62.21
N THR A 869 60.39 4.49 -63.14
CA THR A 869 61.60 5.32 -63.35
C THR A 869 61.32 6.82 -63.32
N VAL A 870 62.35 7.68 -63.20
CA VAL A 870 62.23 9.17 -63.16
C VAL A 870 63.44 9.94 -63.76
N THR A 871 63.21 11.13 -64.35
CA THR A 871 64.27 12.08 -64.78
C THR A 871 63.84 13.57 -64.87
N GLY A 872 64.79 14.50 -64.61
CA GLY A 872 64.82 15.90 -65.12
C GLY A 872 64.23 16.99 -64.21
N ALA A 873 64.85 18.18 -64.10
CA ALA A 873 64.27 19.36 -63.43
C ALA A 873 65.09 20.68 -63.60
N THR A 874 64.50 21.85 -63.26
CA THR A 874 65.13 23.20 -63.14
C THR A 874 64.42 24.07 -62.07
N SER A 875 64.90 25.27 -61.65
CA SER A 875 64.30 26.09 -60.55
C SER A 875 64.73 27.58 -60.52
N SER A 876 64.04 28.44 -59.72
CA SER A 876 64.41 29.83 -59.36
C SER A 876 65.26 29.91 -58.07
N ASN A 877 65.45 28.79 -57.37
CA ASN A 877 66.22 28.67 -56.11
C ASN A 877 67.21 27.47 -56.03
N TYR A 878 67.23 26.52 -56.98
CA TYR A 878 67.81 25.17 -56.78
C TYR A 878 68.60 24.52 -57.95
N THR A 879 69.30 23.39 -57.69
CA THR A 879 70.10 22.55 -58.64
C THR A 879 70.17 21.09 -58.13
N ILE A 880 70.13 20.04 -58.99
CA ILE A 880 69.25 18.83 -58.78
C ILE A 880 69.86 17.45 -59.24
N THR A 881 69.35 16.29 -58.75
CA THR A 881 69.68 14.86 -59.12
C THR A 881 68.50 13.88 -58.76
N PHE A 882 68.43 12.59 -59.20
CA PHE A 882 67.19 11.73 -59.25
C PHE A 882 67.37 10.18 -59.00
N VAL A 883 66.34 9.41 -58.53
CA VAL A 883 66.33 7.92 -58.24
C VAL A 883 64.90 7.25 -58.35
N ASN A 884 64.71 5.91 -58.44
CA ASN A 884 63.55 5.13 -59.00
C ASN A 884 62.64 4.24 -58.03
N GLY A 885 61.53 3.57 -58.49
CA GLY A 885 60.47 2.87 -57.65
C GLY A 885 59.65 1.63 -58.21
N THR A 886 58.50 1.18 -57.62
CA THR A 886 57.69 -0.08 -57.96
C THR A 886 56.14 -0.16 -57.63
N MET A 887 55.41 -1.31 -57.85
CA MET A 887 53.91 -1.51 -57.87
C MET A 887 53.33 -2.92 -57.39
N THR A 888 52.06 -3.10 -56.90
CA THR A 888 51.36 -4.43 -56.53
C THR A 888 49.76 -4.43 -56.49
N VAL A 889 49.01 -5.56 -56.21
CA VAL A 889 47.52 -5.80 -56.46
C VAL A 889 46.72 -6.70 -55.39
N GLN A 890 45.36 -6.58 -55.16
CA GLN A 890 44.46 -7.31 -54.15
C GLN A 890 42.89 -7.54 -54.45
N PRO A 891 42.03 -8.29 -53.64
CA PRO A 891 40.62 -8.79 -53.96
C PRO A 891 39.37 -8.45 -53.01
N GLN A 892 38.21 -9.21 -53.00
CA GLN A 892 36.82 -8.89 -52.42
C GLN A 892 36.00 -10.05 -51.70
N GLN A 893 34.74 -9.85 -51.16
CA GLN A 893 33.92 -10.79 -50.29
C GLN A 893 32.32 -10.83 -50.42
N SER A 894 31.53 -11.29 -49.40
CA SER A 894 30.04 -11.55 -49.40
C SER A 894 29.31 -11.61 -47.98
N GLN A 895 27.95 -11.76 -47.89
CA GLN A 895 27.12 -11.68 -46.62
C GLN A 895 25.79 -12.52 -46.60
N THR A 896 25.02 -12.54 -45.47
CA THR A 896 23.68 -13.22 -45.29
C THR A 896 22.72 -12.60 -44.21
N ILE A 897 21.41 -12.98 -44.19
CA ILE A 897 20.32 -12.51 -43.27
C ILE A 897 19.82 -13.62 -42.29
N THR A 898 19.16 -13.26 -41.17
CA THR A 898 18.27 -14.15 -40.37
C THR A 898 17.16 -13.37 -39.60
N PHE A 899 15.95 -13.93 -39.44
CA PHE A 899 14.80 -13.31 -38.73
C PHE A 899 13.95 -14.36 -37.97
N ASN A 900 13.69 -14.13 -36.68
CA ASN A 900 12.91 -15.01 -35.79
C ASN A 900 11.38 -14.82 -35.92
N ALA A 901 10.58 -15.36 -35.00
CA ALA A 901 9.09 -15.37 -35.03
C ALA A 901 8.45 -14.52 -33.91
N LEU A 902 7.12 -14.37 -33.95
CA LEU A 902 6.36 -13.35 -33.22
C LEU A 902 5.27 -13.94 -32.28
N PRO A 903 4.94 -13.28 -31.16
CA PRO A 903 3.89 -13.71 -30.23
C PRO A 903 2.49 -13.20 -30.62
N ALA A 904 1.44 -13.82 -30.06
CA ALA A 904 0.06 -13.33 -30.14
C ALA A 904 -0.24 -12.22 -29.10
N LYS A 905 -1.37 -11.52 -29.28
CA LYS A 905 -1.78 -10.32 -28.52
C LYS A 905 -3.30 -10.31 -28.24
N THR A 906 -3.79 -9.27 -27.56
CA THR A 906 -5.22 -8.94 -27.33
C THR A 906 -5.44 -7.43 -27.53
N TYR A 907 -6.67 -7.01 -27.79
CA TYR A 907 -7.05 -5.60 -27.89
C TYR A 907 -6.63 -4.82 -26.63
N GLY A 908 -6.11 -3.60 -26.80
CA GLY A 908 -5.50 -2.82 -25.72
C GLY A 908 -4.11 -3.28 -25.27
N ASN A 909 -3.47 -4.23 -25.96
CA ASN A 909 -2.04 -4.53 -25.76
C ASN A 909 -1.15 -3.46 -26.43
N ALA A 910 0.01 -3.20 -25.82
CA ALA A 910 1.03 -2.31 -26.37
C ALA A 910 1.89 -2.98 -27.48
N ASP A 911 2.66 -2.14 -28.15
CA ASP A 911 3.62 -2.41 -29.23
C ASP A 911 4.72 -3.45 -28.92
N PHE A 912 5.54 -3.78 -29.93
CA PHE A 912 6.75 -4.62 -29.81
C PHE A 912 7.68 -4.48 -31.03
N ALA A 913 8.99 -4.67 -30.86
CA ALA A 913 9.95 -4.66 -31.98
C ALA A 913 9.89 -5.95 -32.81
N ALA A 914 10.19 -5.87 -34.11
CA ALA A 914 10.06 -7.01 -35.04
C ALA A 914 11.23 -8.03 -34.98
N GLY A 915 12.50 -7.60 -34.98
CA GLY A 915 13.65 -8.47 -34.64
C GLY A 915 14.26 -9.31 -35.77
N ALA A 916 14.63 -8.69 -36.89
CA ALA A 916 15.49 -9.28 -37.93
C ALA A 916 16.98 -8.87 -37.77
N THR A 917 17.89 -9.64 -38.39
CA THR A 917 19.36 -9.58 -38.19
C THR A 917 20.12 -9.94 -39.47
N SER A 918 21.44 -9.65 -39.52
CA SER A 918 22.34 -9.97 -40.62
C SER A 918 23.74 -10.34 -40.11
N THR A 919 24.51 -11.08 -40.92
CA THR A 919 25.94 -11.33 -40.69
C THR A 919 26.83 -10.15 -41.12
N ASN A 920 26.33 -9.22 -41.95
CA ASN A 920 26.98 -7.95 -42.22
C ASN A 920 26.23 -6.80 -41.53
N ALA A 921 26.81 -6.30 -40.44
CA ALA A 921 26.22 -5.26 -39.61
C ALA A 921 26.32 -3.85 -40.21
N THR A 922 27.01 -3.67 -41.34
CA THR A 922 27.24 -2.34 -41.93
C THR A 922 26.15 -1.90 -42.91
N ILE A 923 25.25 -2.81 -43.31
CA ILE A 923 24.13 -2.52 -44.21
C ILE A 923 22.79 -2.73 -43.47
N PRO A 924 21.87 -1.76 -43.42
CA PRO A 924 20.67 -1.82 -42.58
C PRO A 924 19.54 -2.70 -43.13
N ILE A 925 18.58 -3.02 -42.26
CA ILE A 925 17.40 -3.86 -42.52
C ILE A 925 16.11 -3.03 -42.38
N SER A 926 15.10 -3.30 -43.20
CA SER A 926 13.76 -2.67 -43.17
C SER A 926 12.63 -3.68 -42.89
N TYR A 927 11.41 -3.19 -42.63
CA TYR A 927 10.23 -3.99 -42.25
C TYR A 927 8.92 -3.51 -42.92
N SER A 928 7.90 -4.37 -43.01
CA SER A 928 6.54 -4.04 -43.51
C SER A 928 5.44 -4.89 -42.86
N SER A 929 4.15 -4.53 -43.03
CA SER A 929 2.98 -5.29 -42.52
C SER A 929 1.73 -5.18 -43.41
N SER A 930 0.72 -6.06 -43.21
CA SER A 930 -0.33 -6.34 -44.19
C SER A 930 -1.81 -6.07 -43.79
N ASN A 931 -2.14 -5.75 -42.53
CA ASN A 931 -3.55 -5.51 -42.13
C ASN A 931 -3.70 -4.45 -41.02
N THR A 932 -3.95 -3.21 -41.43
CA THR A 932 -3.77 -2.02 -40.58
C THR A 932 -4.87 -1.77 -39.56
N SER A 933 -6.08 -2.32 -39.74
CA SER A 933 -7.14 -2.28 -38.72
C SER A 933 -6.86 -3.21 -37.53
N VAL A 934 -5.83 -4.06 -37.65
CA VAL A 934 -5.36 -4.98 -36.61
C VAL A 934 -3.98 -4.56 -36.10
N ALA A 935 -3.01 -4.35 -37.00
CA ALA A 935 -1.63 -4.00 -36.66
C ALA A 935 -0.91 -3.24 -37.79
N THR A 936 -0.01 -2.32 -37.42
CA THR A 936 0.78 -1.49 -38.36
C THR A 936 2.27 -1.54 -38.02
N ILE A 937 3.14 -1.04 -38.91
CA ILE A 937 4.55 -0.76 -38.60
C ILE A 937 4.72 0.73 -38.31
N ILE A 938 5.46 1.06 -37.25
CA ILE A 938 5.96 2.42 -36.97
C ILE A 938 7.45 2.29 -36.61
N GLY A 939 8.33 2.82 -37.48
CA GLY A 939 9.77 2.55 -37.39
C GLY A 939 10.07 1.07 -37.60
N ASN A 940 10.67 0.42 -36.59
CA ASN A 940 10.94 -1.03 -36.60
C ASN A 940 10.00 -1.82 -35.64
N ASN A 941 8.94 -1.18 -35.15
CA ASN A 941 8.01 -1.77 -34.19
C ASN A 941 6.62 -2.00 -34.80
N ILE A 942 5.90 -2.96 -34.23
CA ILE A 942 4.53 -3.34 -34.58
C ILE A 942 3.56 -2.73 -33.56
N HIS A 943 2.64 -1.90 -34.05
CA HIS A 943 1.55 -1.29 -33.27
C HIS A 943 0.24 -2.09 -33.44
N ILE A 944 -0.77 -1.85 -32.59
CA ILE A 944 -1.98 -2.69 -32.48
C ILE A 944 -3.25 -1.83 -32.41
N VAL A 945 -4.22 -2.10 -33.30
CA VAL A 945 -5.38 -1.21 -33.57
C VAL A 945 -6.74 -1.88 -33.28
N GLY A 946 -6.84 -3.20 -33.37
CA GLY A 946 -8.11 -3.94 -33.24
C GLY A 946 -7.91 -5.46 -33.18
N ALA A 947 -9.00 -6.23 -33.04
CA ALA A 947 -8.94 -7.69 -33.02
C ALA A 947 -8.92 -8.29 -34.44
N GLY A 948 -8.11 -9.35 -34.67
CA GLY A 948 -7.95 -9.99 -35.98
C GLY A 948 -6.56 -10.62 -36.17
N THR A 949 -6.05 -10.63 -37.42
CA THR A 949 -4.71 -11.15 -37.79
C THR A 949 -3.95 -10.19 -38.71
N SER A 950 -2.62 -10.29 -38.76
CA SER A 950 -1.75 -9.53 -39.69
C SER A 950 -0.44 -10.28 -39.99
N THR A 951 0.23 -9.97 -41.10
CA THR A 951 1.53 -10.54 -41.50
C THR A 951 2.60 -9.44 -41.60
N ILE A 952 3.87 -9.82 -41.44
CA ILE A 952 5.07 -8.97 -41.29
C ILE A 952 6.21 -9.51 -42.18
N THR A 953 7.02 -8.65 -42.80
CA THR A 953 8.19 -9.03 -43.65
C THR A 953 9.42 -8.14 -43.34
N ALA A 954 10.64 -8.62 -43.62
CA ALA A 954 11.90 -7.86 -43.47
C ALA A 954 12.96 -8.19 -44.56
N SER A 955 13.84 -7.21 -44.88
CA SER A 955 14.70 -7.19 -46.10
C SER A 955 16.11 -6.58 -45.88
N GLN A 956 17.14 -6.92 -46.69
CA GLN A 956 18.48 -6.27 -46.66
C GLN A 956 19.16 -6.15 -48.07
N PRO A 957 19.72 -4.99 -48.46
CA PRO A 957 20.49 -4.82 -49.69
C PRO A 957 21.99 -5.22 -49.55
N GLY A 958 22.79 -4.97 -50.59
CA GLY A 958 24.24 -5.22 -50.63
C GLY A 958 25.06 -4.00 -51.11
N ASN A 959 26.38 -4.11 -51.16
CA ASN A 959 27.31 -3.07 -51.64
C ASN A 959 28.51 -3.65 -52.43
N ALA A 960 29.45 -2.80 -52.87
CA ALA A 960 30.59 -3.20 -53.71
C ALA A 960 31.58 -4.20 -53.07
N GLY A 961 31.53 -4.40 -51.75
CA GLY A 961 32.29 -5.44 -51.04
C GLY A 961 31.49 -6.71 -50.74
N TYR A 962 30.15 -6.66 -50.77
CA TYR A 962 29.26 -7.71 -50.25
C TYR A 962 27.92 -7.77 -51.01
N PHE A 963 27.63 -8.89 -51.69
CA PHE A 963 26.39 -9.12 -52.45
C PHE A 963 25.09 -9.07 -51.59
N PRO A 964 23.90 -8.74 -52.15
CA PRO A 964 22.63 -8.71 -51.40
C PRO A 964 22.19 -10.07 -50.80
N ALA A 965 21.21 -10.05 -49.90
CA ALA A 965 20.74 -11.22 -49.15
C ALA A 965 19.19 -11.32 -49.07
N PRO A 966 18.59 -12.46 -48.65
CA PRO A 966 17.17 -12.77 -48.93
C PRO A 966 16.18 -12.54 -47.77
N ASP A 967 15.03 -11.94 -48.11
CA ASP A 967 13.91 -11.60 -47.22
C ASP A 967 13.25 -12.77 -46.46
N VAL A 968 12.60 -12.45 -45.32
CA VAL A 968 11.87 -13.41 -44.46
C VAL A 968 10.56 -12.78 -43.92
N ALA A 969 9.50 -13.60 -43.74
CA ALA A 969 8.17 -13.16 -43.29
C ALA A 969 7.56 -14.00 -42.14
N ARG A 970 6.62 -13.39 -41.38
CA ARG A 970 5.98 -13.88 -40.12
C ARG A 970 4.53 -13.38 -39.96
N THR A 971 3.79 -13.89 -38.98
CA THR A 971 2.34 -13.61 -38.79
C THR A 971 1.97 -13.37 -37.31
N LEU A 972 0.85 -12.67 -37.07
CA LEU A 972 0.37 -12.12 -35.79
C LEU A 972 -1.16 -12.34 -35.63
N THR A 973 -1.67 -12.36 -34.39
CA THR A 973 -3.10 -12.53 -34.04
C THR A 973 -3.48 -11.75 -32.77
N VAL A 974 -4.70 -11.21 -32.71
CA VAL A 974 -5.20 -10.29 -31.67
C VAL A 974 -6.65 -10.61 -31.25
N SER A 975 -6.91 -10.82 -29.96
CA SER A 975 -8.24 -11.15 -29.38
C SER A 975 -9.06 -9.94 -28.85
N LYS A 976 -10.33 -10.15 -28.43
CA LYS A 976 -11.25 -9.15 -27.82
C LYS A 976 -11.18 -9.09 -26.27
N ALA A 977 -11.92 -8.16 -25.65
CA ALA A 977 -12.02 -7.93 -24.20
C ALA A 977 -13.39 -8.36 -23.58
N ALA A 978 -13.62 -8.06 -22.29
CA ALA A 978 -14.85 -8.40 -21.54
C ALA A 978 -15.25 -7.29 -20.53
N LEU A 979 -16.51 -7.28 -20.08
CA LEU A 979 -17.16 -6.17 -19.34
C LEU A 979 -17.98 -6.65 -18.13
N THR A 980 -18.25 -5.78 -17.15
CA THR A 980 -19.13 -6.07 -16.00
C THR A 980 -19.85 -4.83 -15.45
N VAL A 981 -21.13 -4.99 -15.08
CA VAL A 981 -22.08 -3.93 -14.66
C VAL A 981 -22.61 -4.19 -13.24
N ARG A 982 -22.84 -3.15 -12.42
CA ARG A 982 -23.39 -3.29 -11.04
C ARG A 982 -24.24 -2.09 -10.56
N VAL A 983 -25.16 -2.30 -9.61
CA VAL A 983 -25.84 -1.26 -8.79
C VAL A 983 -25.14 -1.04 -7.43
N ARG A 984 -25.09 0.22 -6.96
CA ARG A 984 -24.55 0.58 -5.62
C ARG A 984 -25.37 0.06 -4.43
N ASP A 985 -24.79 0.14 -3.22
CA ASP A 985 -25.50 0.01 -1.94
C ASP A 985 -25.74 1.41 -1.31
N THR A 986 -26.83 1.60 -0.56
CA THR A 986 -27.27 2.90 0.01
C THR A 986 -28.07 2.76 1.34
N THR A 987 -28.39 3.87 2.02
CA THR A 987 -29.00 3.89 3.38
C THR A 987 -29.97 5.06 3.63
N ARG A 988 -30.85 5.00 4.67
CA ARG A 988 -31.66 6.13 5.19
C ARG A 988 -32.01 6.03 6.68
N VAL A 989 -32.44 7.12 7.33
CA VAL A 989 -32.99 7.11 8.72
C VAL A 989 -34.50 6.84 8.69
N GLN A 990 -35.03 6.11 9.67
CA GLN A 990 -36.44 5.72 9.77
C GLN A 990 -37.37 6.95 9.81
N GLY A 991 -37.96 7.25 8.65
CA GLY A 991 -38.79 8.42 8.38
C GLY A 991 -38.47 9.07 7.03
N GLU A 992 -37.22 8.94 6.57
CA GLU A 992 -36.71 9.51 5.32
C GLU A 992 -37.25 8.83 4.06
N ALA A 993 -37.16 9.53 2.92
CA ALA A 993 -37.55 9.02 1.60
C ALA A 993 -36.55 7.99 1.02
N ASN A 994 -36.93 7.39 -0.12
CA ASN A 994 -36.00 6.58 -0.93
C ASN A 994 -35.01 7.51 -1.68
N PRO A 995 -33.69 7.24 -1.67
CA PRO A 995 -32.72 7.98 -2.47
C PRO A 995 -32.69 7.50 -3.94
N PRO A 996 -32.09 8.27 -4.87
CA PRO A 996 -31.78 7.77 -6.20
C PRO A 996 -30.73 6.64 -6.17
N PHE A 997 -30.71 5.82 -7.22
CA PHE A 997 -29.74 4.73 -7.39
C PHE A 997 -28.64 5.12 -8.39
N THR A 998 -27.62 4.28 -8.54
CA THR A 998 -26.49 4.54 -9.45
C THR A 998 -25.90 3.23 -9.96
N LEU A 999 -25.44 3.25 -11.21
CA LEU A 999 -24.87 2.14 -11.96
C LEU A 999 -23.33 2.17 -11.98
N VAL A 1000 -22.74 1.13 -12.57
CA VAL A 1000 -21.29 0.86 -12.66
C VAL A 1000 -21.03 0.16 -14.01
N TYR A 1001 -19.93 0.51 -14.69
CA TYR A 1001 -19.55 -0.03 -16.00
C TYR A 1001 -18.04 -0.30 -16.02
N THR A 1002 -17.61 -1.54 -16.24
CA THR A 1002 -16.24 -1.99 -15.93
C THR A 1002 -15.64 -2.90 -16.99
N GLY A 1003 -14.32 -2.87 -17.20
CA GLY A 1003 -13.60 -3.80 -18.09
C GLY A 1003 -13.11 -3.18 -19.41
N PHE A 1004 -13.37 -1.89 -19.61
CA PHE A 1004 -12.92 -1.14 -20.78
C PHE A 1004 -11.39 -1.10 -20.91
N VAL A 1005 -10.91 -1.19 -22.15
CA VAL A 1005 -9.53 -0.84 -22.55
C VAL A 1005 -9.53 0.51 -23.28
N LEU A 1006 -8.33 1.05 -23.57
CA LEU A 1006 -8.13 2.26 -24.39
C LEU A 1006 -8.91 3.52 -23.92
N SER A 1007 -9.32 3.58 -22.65
CA SER A 1007 -10.21 4.63 -22.10
C SER A 1007 -11.60 4.71 -22.75
N GLU A 1008 -12.12 3.61 -23.30
CA GLU A 1008 -13.55 3.51 -23.64
C GLU A 1008 -14.43 3.72 -22.39
N THR A 1009 -15.63 4.28 -22.57
CA THR A 1009 -16.61 4.51 -21.49
C THR A 1009 -17.96 3.88 -21.83
N ALA A 1010 -18.99 4.10 -21.01
CA ALA A 1010 -20.36 3.67 -21.34
C ALA A 1010 -20.87 4.22 -22.69
N ALA A 1011 -20.27 5.29 -23.23
CA ALA A 1011 -20.55 5.80 -24.58
C ALA A 1011 -20.14 4.83 -25.71
N ASN A 1012 -19.35 3.80 -25.38
CA ASN A 1012 -18.93 2.71 -26.26
C ASN A 1012 -19.86 1.47 -26.13
N LEU A 1013 -21.04 1.63 -25.50
CA LEU A 1013 -22.07 0.61 -25.35
C LEU A 1013 -23.30 0.95 -26.20
N THR A 1014 -23.80 -0.01 -26.98
CA THR A 1014 -24.94 0.17 -27.89
C THR A 1014 -26.30 0.11 -27.19
N THR A 1015 -26.34 -0.05 -25.86
CA THR A 1015 -27.57 -0.01 -25.04
C THR A 1015 -27.23 0.35 -23.58
N PRO A 1016 -27.95 1.30 -22.93
CA PRO A 1016 -27.74 1.66 -21.53
C PRO A 1016 -28.71 0.92 -20.55
N PRO A 1017 -28.23 0.48 -19.37
CA PRO A 1017 -29.01 -0.26 -18.38
C PRO A 1017 -29.82 0.60 -17.41
N THR A 1018 -30.77 -0.04 -16.71
CA THR A 1018 -31.71 0.56 -15.73
C THR A 1018 -31.51 0.05 -14.29
N VAL A 1019 -32.34 0.49 -13.32
CA VAL A 1019 -32.37 -0.01 -11.93
C VAL A 1019 -33.81 -0.04 -11.38
N SER A 1020 -34.17 -1.06 -10.59
CA SER A 1020 -35.48 -1.23 -9.91
C SER A 1020 -35.37 -1.55 -8.40
N THR A 1021 -36.45 -1.38 -7.63
CA THR A 1021 -36.57 -1.71 -6.18
C THR A 1021 -38.03 -1.91 -5.73
N ILE A 1022 -38.24 -2.17 -4.42
CA ILE A 1022 -39.54 -2.39 -3.75
C ILE A 1022 -39.74 -1.58 -2.44
N ALA A 1023 -38.79 -0.70 -2.05
CA ALA A 1023 -38.80 -0.04 -0.74
C ALA A 1023 -39.72 1.19 -0.66
N THR A 1024 -40.11 1.63 0.56
CA THR A 1024 -40.83 2.89 0.80
C THR A 1024 -40.32 3.67 2.02
N THR A 1025 -40.73 4.93 2.12
CA THR A 1025 -40.47 5.89 3.22
C THR A 1025 -40.87 5.37 4.61
N ALA A 1026 -41.99 4.66 4.72
CA ALA A 1026 -42.60 4.31 6.00
C ALA A 1026 -41.96 3.08 6.70
N SER A 1027 -41.13 2.31 5.99
CA SER A 1027 -40.50 1.12 6.57
C SER A 1027 -39.57 1.46 7.76
N PRO A 1028 -39.62 0.70 8.87
CA PRO A 1028 -38.66 0.78 9.96
C PRO A 1028 -37.23 0.34 9.60
N ALA A 1029 -36.31 0.44 10.58
CA ALA A 1029 -34.94 -0.08 10.47
C ALA A 1029 -34.89 -1.53 9.93
N GLY A 1030 -34.04 -1.77 8.92
CA GLY A 1030 -34.06 -3.00 8.12
C GLY A 1030 -33.30 -2.87 6.79
N TYR A 1031 -33.61 -3.74 5.80
CA TYR A 1031 -32.94 -3.80 4.49
C TYR A 1031 -33.92 -4.06 3.33
N TYR A 1032 -33.57 -3.61 2.11
CA TYR A 1032 -34.28 -3.89 0.85
C TYR A 1032 -33.30 -4.04 -0.33
N THR A 1033 -33.77 -4.52 -1.49
CA THR A 1033 -32.93 -4.94 -2.65
C THR A 1033 -33.04 -4.00 -3.85
N LEU A 1034 -31.98 -3.93 -4.67
CA LEU A 1034 -31.89 -3.18 -5.93
C LEU A 1034 -31.41 -4.10 -7.08
N THR A 1035 -31.95 -3.96 -8.30
CA THR A 1035 -31.68 -4.86 -9.46
C THR A 1035 -31.46 -4.08 -10.77
N PRO A 1036 -30.47 -4.42 -11.63
CA PRO A 1036 -30.27 -3.82 -12.96
C PRO A 1036 -30.52 -4.77 -14.14
N GLU A 1037 -30.67 -4.22 -15.35
CA GLU A 1037 -30.78 -4.96 -16.62
C GLU A 1037 -30.36 -4.14 -17.85
N GLY A 1038 -29.88 -4.80 -18.92
CA GLY A 1038 -29.82 -4.28 -20.30
C GLY A 1038 -28.58 -3.51 -20.77
N ALA A 1039 -27.59 -4.16 -21.40
CA ALA A 1039 -26.47 -3.50 -22.11
C ALA A 1039 -25.93 -4.33 -23.30
N THR A 1040 -25.26 -3.66 -24.26
CA THR A 1040 -24.60 -4.29 -25.43
C THR A 1040 -23.32 -3.51 -25.85
N SER A 1041 -22.40 -4.11 -26.62
CA SER A 1041 -21.25 -3.44 -27.24
C SER A 1041 -20.60 -4.31 -28.33
N ASN A 1042 -19.71 -3.73 -29.15
CA ASN A 1042 -18.92 -4.45 -30.16
C ASN A 1042 -17.62 -5.07 -29.60
N ASN A 1043 -16.93 -4.41 -28.67
CA ASN A 1043 -15.56 -4.78 -28.26
C ASN A 1043 -15.52 -5.82 -27.12
N TYR A 1044 -16.67 -6.08 -26.47
CA TYR A 1044 -16.77 -6.78 -25.19
C TYR A 1044 -17.89 -7.84 -25.16
N ASN A 1045 -17.94 -8.60 -24.06
CA ASN A 1045 -19.09 -9.40 -23.60
C ASN A 1045 -19.43 -9.00 -22.15
N ILE A 1046 -20.69 -9.12 -21.69
CA ILE A 1046 -21.22 -8.35 -20.54
C ILE A 1046 -21.89 -9.26 -19.47
N THR A 1047 -21.87 -8.84 -18.19
CA THR A 1047 -22.56 -9.49 -17.05
C THR A 1047 -22.96 -8.45 -15.99
N TYR A 1048 -23.97 -8.72 -15.16
CA TYR A 1048 -24.70 -7.73 -14.32
C TYR A 1048 -24.78 -8.15 -12.84
N VAL A 1049 -24.84 -7.20 -11.90
CA VAL A 1049 -24.85 -7.44 -10.43
C VAL A 1049 -25.73 -6.45 -9.64
N ASN A 1050 -26.44 -6.95 -8.61
CA ASN A 1050 -27.39 -6.23 -7.75
C ASN A 1050 -26.77 -5.27 -6.69
N GLY A 1051 -27.65 -4.57 -5.95
CA GLY A 1051 -27.32 -3.72 -4.80
C GLY A 1051 -28.41 -3.76 -3.70
N ARG A 1052 -28.27 -2.93 -2.66
CA ARG A 1052 -29.10 -2.96 -1.44
C ARG A 1052 -29.34 -1.58 -0.80
N LEU A 1053 -30.51 -1.42 -0.17
CA LEU A 1053 -30.86 -0.31 0.74
C LEU A 1053 -30.81 -0.78 2.21
N THR A 1054 -30.41 0.10 3.13
CA THR A 1054 -30.44 -0.08 4.60
C THR A 1054 -31.27 1.02 5.27
N ILE A 1055 -31.88 0.76 6.43
CA ILE A 1055 -32.62 1.75 7.23
C ILE A 1055 -32.13 1.75 8.69
N PHE A 1056 -31.88 2.94 9.25
CA PHE A 1056 -31.33 3.20 10.59
C PHE A 1056 -32.37 3.81 11.57
N PRO A 1057 -32.20 3.68 12.90
CA PRO A 1057 -33.08 4.29 13.88
C PRO A 1057 -32.89 5.83 14.00
N PRO A 1058 -33.86 6.59 14.52
CA PRO A 1058 -33.77 8.06 14.63
C PRO A 1058 -32.73 8.61 15.61
N GLY A 1059 -32.23 7.80 16.55
CA GLY A 1059 -31.32 8.23 17.62
C GLY A 1059 -29.87 8.47 17.22
N GLY A 1060 -29.58 8.62 15.92
CA GLY A 1060 -28.23 8.63 15.38
C GLY A 1060 -27.51 7.27 15.50
N THR A 1061 -26.20 7.29 15.29
CA THR A 1061 -25.36 6.07 15.16
C THR A 1061 -24.08 6.07 16.00
N ASN A 1062 -23.67 7.21 16.56
CA ASN A 1062 -22.28 7.43 16.99
C ASN A 1062 -22.06 7.40 18.52
N GLN A 1063 -23.06 7.02 19.32
CA GLN A 1063 -22.92 6.89 20.78
C GLN A 1063 -23.55 5.58 21.30
N PRO A 1064 -22.91 4.87 22.25
CA PRO A 1064 -23.51 3.72 22.94
C PRO A 1064 -24.55 4.17 23.97
N HIS A 1065 -25.46 3.27 24.37
CA HIS A 1065 -26.53 3.58 25.31
C HIS A 1065 -26.85 2.43 26.28
N ILE A 1066 -27.25 2.80 27.51
CA ILE A 1066 -27.62 1.88 28.60
C ILE A 1066 -29.06 2.11 29.06
N HIS A 1067 -29.87 1.03 29.08
CA HIS A 1067 -31.19 1.02 29.69
C HIS A 1067 -31.37 -0.20 30.58
N ALA A 1068 -31.58 0.02 31.87
CA ALA A 1068 -31.82 -1.05 32.85
C ALA A 1068 -33.27 -0.96 33.38
N PHE A 1069 -33.95 -2.10 33.48
CA PHE A 1069 -35.31 -2.19 34.00
C PHE A 1069 -35.54 -3.55 34.69
N MET A 1070 -36.43 -3.57 35.68
CA MET A 1070 -36.91 -4.82 36.27
C MET A 1070 -37.84 -5.51 35.28
N SER A 1071 -37.48 -6.69 34.79
CA SER A 1071 -38.33 -7.49 33.92
C SER A 1071 -39.31 -8.37 34.71
N ASN A 1072 -38.91 -8.77 35.91
CA ASN A 1072 -39.76 -9.25 37.01
C ASN A 1072 -39.04 -8.94 38.36
N PRO A 1073 -39.69 -9.04 39.53
CA PRO A 1073 -39.08 -8.74 40.84
C PRO A 1073 -37.72 -9.37 41.16
N SER A 1074 -37.39 -10.51 40.56
CA SER A 1074 -36.11 -11.21 40.78
C SER A 1074 -35.08 -10.99 39.67
N THR A 1075 -35.44 -10.31 38.58
CA THR A 1075 -34.57 -10.14 37.40
C THR A 1075 -34.45 -8.69 36.99
N LEU A 1076 -33.21 -8.20 37.05
CA LEU A 1076 -32.80 -6.89 36.56
C LEU A 1076 -32.23 -7.05 35.14
N THR A 1077 -33.02 -6.68 34.14
CA THR A 1077 -32.65 -6.74 32.71
C THR A 1077 -31.96 -5.47 32.29
N VAL A 1078 -30.78 -5.61 31.68
CA VAL A 1078 -29.95 -4.50 31.19
C VAL A 1078 -29.86 -4.60 29.67
N ARG A 1079 -30.52 -3.67 28.96
CA ARG A 1079 -30.39 -3.49 27.51
C ARG A 1079 -29.26 -2.51 27.19
N LEU A 1080 -28.45 -2.86 26.20
CA LEU A 1080 -27.28 -2.12 25.79
C LEU A 1080 -27.29 -1.94 24.28
N TYR A 1081 -27.01 -0.73 23.80
CA TYR A 1081 -26.62 -0.47 22.42
C TYR A 1081 -25.11 -0.23 22.40
N ALA A 1082 -24.37 -1.11 21.73
CA ALA A 1082 -22.95 -0.90 21.48
C ALA A 1082 -22.74 -0.47 20.03
N THR A 1083 -21.96 0.59 19.85
CA THR A 1083 -21.59 1.10 18.52
C THR A 1083 -20.53 0.22 17.85
N PHE A 1084 -19.83 -0.61 18.62
CA PHE A 1084 -18.83 -1.57 18.16
C PHE A 1084 -18.83 -2.79 19.09
N PRO A 1085 -18.37 -3.97 18.61
CA PRO A 1085 -18.30 -5.14 19.45
C PRO A 1085 -17.21 -5.04 20.53
N ALA A 1086 -17.54 -5.40 21.78
CA ALA A 1086 -16.65 -5.26 22.93
C ALA A 1086 -16.95 -6.27 24.03
N LEU A 1087 -16.01 -6.45 24.96
CA LEU A 1087 -16.31 -7.13 26.23
C LEU A 1087 -16.65 -6.11 27.31
N ALA A 1088 -17.65 -6.44 28.12
CA ALA A 1088 -18.02 -5.65 29.28
C ALA A 1088 -18.37 -6.50 30.50
N ASP A 1089 -18.06 -5.96 31.66
CA ASP A 1089 -18.56 -6.35 32.96
C ASP A 1089 -19.81 -5.56 33.27
N VAL A 1090 -20.94 -6.25 33.35
CA VAL A 1090 -22.15 -5.68 33.94
C VAL A 1090 -22.10 -5.94 35.43
N MET A 1091 -21.98 -4.87 36.20
CA MET A 1091 -21.80 -4.90 37.65
C MET A 1091 -22.94 -4.16 38.34
N LEU A 1092 -23.46 -4.76 39.41
CA LEU A 1092 -24.39 -4.10 40.31
C LEU A 1092 -23.63 -3.65 41.54
N PHE A 1093 -23.68 -2.36 41.84
CA PHE A 1093 -23.09 -1.76 43.04
C PHE A 1093 -24.19 -1.26 43.97
N ASP A 1094 -23.97 -1.42 45.28
CA ASP A 1094 -24.73 -0.67 46.27
C ASP A 1094 -24.33 0.82 46.26
N MET A 1095 -25.05 1.64 47.01
CA MET A 1095 -24.80 3.08 47.10
C MET A 1095 -23.45 3.45 47.76
N SER A 1096 -22.79 2.50 48.44
CA SER A 1096 -21.44 2.69 49.00
C SER A 1096 -20.33 2.36 48.00
N GLY A 1097 -20.68 1.87 46.81
CA GLY A 1097 -19.73 1.46 45.77
C GLY A 1097 -19.20 0.03 45.94
N LYS A 1098 -19.81 -0.79 46.80
CA LYS A 1098 -19.45 -2.20 46.94
C LYS A 1098 -20.09 -3.03 45.81
N PRO A 1099 -19.32 -3.84 45.07
CA PRO A 1099 -19.87 -4.72 44.03
C PRO A 1099 -20.65 -5.86 44.68
N LEU A 1100 -21.90 -6.06 44.26
CA LEU A 1100 -22.79 -7.12 44.72
C LEU A 1100 -22.86 -8.27 43.72
N LEU A 1101 -22.97 -7.94 42.44
CA LEU A 1101 -23.07 -8.90 41.34
C LEU A 1101 -22.17 -8.45 40.20
N ARG A 1102 -21.57 -9.42 39.51
CA ARG A 1102 -20.77 -9.19 38.30
C ARG A 1102 -21.12 -10.25 37.27
N LYS A 1103 -21.34 -9.81 36.03
CA LYS A 1103 -21.56 -10.69 34.87
C LYS A 1103 -20.73 -10.21 33.70
N ASN A 1104 -19.81 -11.05 33.23
CA ASN A 1104 -19.08 -10.82 31.99
C ASN A 1104 -19.99 -11.08 30.79
N VAL A 1105 -20.10 -10.09 29.91
CA VAL A 1105 -20.96 -10.11 28.73
C VAL A 1105 -20.16 -9.58 27.54
N PHE A 1106 -20.27 -10.26 26.41
CA PHE A 1106 -19.83 -9.70 25.14
C PHE A 1106 -20.96 -8.88 24.53
N LEU A 1107 -20.66 -7.65 24.16
CA LEU A 1107 -21.56 -6.69 23.58
C LEU A 1107 -21.40 -6.74 22.05
N PRO A 1108 -22.35 -7.33 21.30
CA PRO A 1108 -22.37 -7.24 19.83
C PRO A 1108 -22.63 -5.80 19.38
N GLN A 1109 -22.32 -5.48 18.12
CA GLN A 1109 -22.73 -4.19 17.55
C GLN A 1109 -24.26 -4.16 17.45
N GLY A 1110 -24.88 -3.06 17.87
CA GLY A 1110 -26.33 -2.99 17.99
C GLY A 1110 -26.82 -3.40 19.39
N PHE A 1111 -28.01 -4.00 19.44
CA PHE A 1111 -28.75 -4.20 20.69
C PHE A 1111 -28.61 -5.61 21.31
N ILE A 1112 -28.32 -5.65 22.61
CA ILE A 1112 -28.33 -6.86 23.45
C ILE A 1112 -29.13 -6.63 24.73
N ASN A 1113 -29.79 -7.67 25.27
CA ASN A 1113 -30.26 -7.72 26.66
C ASN A 1113 -29.29 -8.61 27.47
N THR A 1114 -29.04 -8.29 28.73
CA THR A 1114 -28.43 -9.22 29.69
C THR A 1114 -29.10 -9.12 31.06
N ASP A 1115 -29.37 -10.28 31.66
CA ASP A 1115 -30.11 -10.38 32.91
C ASP A 1115 -29.19 -10.63 34.12
N LEU A 1116 -29.48 -9.94 35.22
CA LEU A 1116 -28.90 -10.17 36.54
C LEU A 1116 -29.98 -10.69 37.48
N ASN A 1117 -29.71 -11.83 38.14
CA ASN A 1117 -30.57 -12.33 39.20
C ASN A 1117 -30.34 -11.52 40.47
N VAL A 1118 -31.37 -10.82 40.93
CA VAL A 1118 -31.34 -9.93 42.09
C VAL A 1118 -32.25 -10.41 43.23
N SER A 1119 -32.65 -11.68 43.22
CA SER A 1119 -33.54 -12.28 44.24
C SER A 1119 -33.00 -12.12 45.68
N MET A 1120 -31.68 -12.26 45.86
CA MET A 1120 -30.99 -12.11 47.16
C MET A 1120 -30.56 -10.66 47.47
N VAL A 1121 -30.74 -9.73 46.53
CA VAL A 1121 -30.39 -8.31 46.72
C VAL A 1121 -31.58 -7.60 47.38
N PRO A 1122 -31.42 -6.86 48.49
CA PRO A 1122 -32.54 -6.15 49.14
C PRO A 1122 -33.20 -5.11 48.21
N ALA A 1123 -34.47 -4.77 48.45
CA ALA A 1123 -35.11 -3.65 47.74
C ALA A 1123 -34.37 -2.33 48.06
N GLY A 1124 -34.15 -1.48 47.05
CA GLY A 1124 -33.35 -0.27 47.23
C GLY A 1124 -32.86 0.33 45.91
N ILE A 1125 -32.10 1.42 46.01
CA ILE A 1125 -31.48 2.10 44.87
C ILE A 1125 -30.08 1.52 44.66
N TYR A 1126 -29.77 1.18 43.41
CA TYR A 1126 -28.49 0.59 43.02
C TYR A 1126 -27.95 1.28 41.77
N THR A 1127 -26.65 1.10 41.54
CA THR A 1127 -26.01 1.54 40.30
C THR A 1127 -25.65 0.31 39.47
N VAL A 1128 -26.24 0.20 38.28
CA VAL A 1128 -25.75 -0.72 37.25
C VAL A 1128 -24.63 0.00 36.51
N THR A 1129 -23.45 -0.60 36.52
CA THR A 1129 -22.32 -0.13 35.73
C THR A 1129 -22.01 -1.17 34.67
N VAL A 1130 -21.77 -0.72 33.45
CA VAL A 1130 -21.22 -1.53 32.38
C VAL A 1130 -19.82 -1.02 32.09
N ARG A 1131 -18.82 -1.78 32.55
CA ARG A 1131 -17.39 -1.45 32.38
C ARG A 1131 -16.75 -2.32 31.32
N GLY A 1132 -16.06 -1.73 30.37
CA GLY A 1132 -15.43 -2.46 29.27
C GLY A 1132 -14.55 -1.53 28.44
N SER A 1133 -14.02 -2.04 27.33
CA SER A 1133 -13.20 -1.24 26.41
C SER A 1133 -14.02 -0.11 25.78
N GLY A 1134 -13.84 1.11 26.29
CA GLY A 1134 -14.63 2.29 25.92
C GLY A 1134 -15.84 2.59 26.82
N PHE A 1135 -16.02 1.89 27.96
CA PHE A 1135 -17.23 2.02 28.80
C PHE A 1135 -16.93 2.11 30.31
N ASP A 1136 -17.54 3.10 30.96
CA ASP A 1136 -17.97 3.09 32.37
C ASP A 1136 -19.44 3.60 32.41
N MET A 1137 -20.29 3.07 31.51
CA MET A 1137 -21.70 3.48 31.42
C MET A 1137 -22.38 3.17 32.75
N LYS A 1138 -23.06 4.16 33.33
CA LYS A 1138 -23.76 4.02 34.61
C LYS A 1138 -25.23 4.33 34.44
N LYS A 1139 -26.06 3.51 35.07
CA LYS A 1139 -27.49 3.77 35.19
C LYS A 1139 -27.94 3.47 36.61
N THR A 1140 -28.49 4.48 37.27
CA THR A 1140 -29.20 4.30 38.53
C THR A 1140 -30.50 3.56 38.27
N ILE A 1141 -30.79 2.56 39.11
CA ILE A 1141 -32.01 1.76 39.02
C ILE A 1141 -32.58 1.53 40.42
N LEU A 1142 -33.90 1.52 40.50
CA LEU A 1142 -34.63 1.11 41.69
C LEU A 1142 -34.97 -0.38 41.55
N ILE A 1143 -34.47 -1.20 42.47
CA ILE A 1143 -34.86 -2.61 42.57
C ILE A 1143 -36.05 -2.68 43.54
N ILE A 1144 -37.20 -3.10 43.01
CA ILE A 1144 -38.46 -3.29 43.73
C ILE A 1144 -38.75 -4.78 43.73
N LYS A 1145 -39.04 -5.34 44.91
CA LYS A 1145 -39.43 -6.75 45.08
C LYS A 1145 -40.94 -6.93 45.06
#